data_AF-A0A7K2WA97-F1
#
_entry.id   AF-A0A7K2WA97-F1
#
_cell.length_a   1.000
_cell.length_b   1.000
_cell.length_c   1.000
_cell.angle_alpha   90.00
_cell.angle_beta   90.00
_cell.angle_gamma   90.00
#
_symmetry.space_group_name_H-M   'P 1'
#
loop_
_entity.id
_entity.type
_entity.pdbx_description
1 polymer ?
#
loop_
_entity_poly.entity_id
_entity_poly.type
_entity_poly.pdbx_seq_one_letter_code
_entity_poly.pdbx_strand_id
1 'polypeptide(L)'
;MKARPGTYGEPDAPHREDGRTGVGRPQSPKTEPGAPLAPSAPLASSTPILPRKARAAEAAPAPARAPAPDQDRVRGRTLVLAPDPGRGKSRPPARQPAAAGRGARDPGAGTLVGGVRDAIISAASSAAHGILSGVETRSVSPVFVGRADELGVLQDALAGATRGEPQALLVGGEAGVGKTRLIEEFAAAAARADAAVALGGCVEIGAEGLPFAPFSSALRALRRLLPEEFAEAAAGQEEELARLLPELGEARRGPRGDEAGMARLFELTARLLERVAARRTVVLVLEDLHWADASTRNLLAYLLRTLRTGRLVVLASYRSDDIHRRHPLRPLLAELDRLRTVRRIELGRFNRAEVERQIAGIIAAEPDPARVDDIFARSDGNAFFVEELAVVVHEGGCQGLTDSLRDLLLVRVERLPEAAQRVARIVAEGGSTVEHRLLAAVAGLAEEDLIETLRAAVGANLLLATPDGDGYHFRHSLVREAVSDDLLPGERSRINRRYALALEAEPTLVPADQRAARLASYWYHAHDAAKALPAVLDAAVEARRRHAHAERLRLLERAMELWDVAPGAVRAALRPVDYAEVYPACGCDPATTPLRYLDLMAEAAVAGRLSGERERALKITKRALRLLEEEQDLPAVSSSCTGTGDPLRAAWFWVQRSRLMQNTARGDGWRELGTAQELVRGLPPSEVHAEVLAAVANWSMLHVPGPEALSAAERAVEYARMMGARDIEFNARLTLGGLLVDAGDIDAGLAQMYEVKEQAADLGYTYVTGRVHVNLPSHLEGIGRSRDAVEVLREGLGLTRKLGLADNEAWVWGNLGESLYSLGRWDEAAEAGTASERVGQSAKPRGFRATIHATLALARGDLAEAGRQLVAAREYFGSHDAMPQHELKLVRLAVGIAAEEGRLDDARAALEGALATGFPPGTHRYGWPLLRAAAGAEADALERPAAEPGRAGALERIRTSAKTLATRVPVWQAYELWVRAELRRAEGRDTPEDWSEAVTAFEALDRPYDLARVRYRLAARLLTTGGGEEARERATELLRLAGTVAGHLGARPLAGAVARLAQRARLAPTRDQEPAVLDPAESLGLTHRERDVLRLVAAGRSNRQIAEELFISPKTASVHVSNILAKLGVSGRGEAAALAHRLRLFPSDPSAVPTAR
;
A
#
# COMPACT_ATOMS: atom_id res chain seq x y z
N MET A 1 -45.15 19.71 7.54
CA MET A 1 -45.69 20.82 8.37
C MET A 1 -44.52 21.74 8.74
N LYS A 2 -44.70 23.06 8.55
CA LYS A 2 -43.73 24.18 8.73
C LYS A 2 -43.19 24.25 10.18
N ALA A 3 -42.03 24.80 10.58
CA ALA A 3 -41.27 25.97 10.13
C ALA A 3 -39.79 25.97 10.64
N ARG A 4 -38.93 26.78 10.00
CA ARG A 4 -37.54 27.22 10.36
C ARG A 4 -37.60 28.61 11.10
N PRO A 5 -36.52 29.42 11.27
CA PRO A 5 -35.22 29.29 12.00
C PRO A 5 -34.81 30.58 12.80
N GLY A 6 -33.60 30.64 13.38
CA GLY A 6 -32.83 31.88 13.69
C GLY A 6 -31.53 31.54 14.47
N THR A 7 -30.27 31.77 14.05
CA THR A 7 -29.43 32.91 13.57
C THR A 7 -28.67 33.69 14.67
N TYR A 8 -27.33 33.54 14.63
CA TYR A 8 -26.20 34.47 14.85
C TYR A 8 -26.02 35.34 16.12
N GLY A 9 -24.79 35.33 16.67
CA GLY A 9 -24.20 36.45 17.43
C GLY A 9 -23.08 36.09 18.44
N GLU A 10 -21.81 36.20 18.03
CA GLU A 10 -20.62 36.49 18.86
C GLU A 10 -20.44 38.03 19.00
N PRO A 11 -19.43 38.59 19.71
CA PRO A 11 -18.81 38.25 21.00
C PRO A 11 -18.69 39.52 21.90
N ASP A 12 -18.31 39.40 23.18
CA ASP A 12 -17.66 40.51 23.91
C ASP A 12 -16.96 40.04 25.21
N ALA A 13 -15.76 40.58 25.43
CA ALA A 13 -14.99 40.62 26.68
C ALA A 13 -14.55 42.10 26.88
N PRO A 14 -13.84 42.53 27.94
CA PRO A 14 -13.57 41.97 29.27
C PRO A 14 -13.84 43.02 30.40
N HIS A 15 -13.75 42.66 31.68
CA HIS A 15 -13.41 43.63 32.73
C HIS A 15 -12.61 43.02 33.89
N ARG A 16 -11.54 43.75 34.24
CA ARG A 16 -10.63 43.60 35.39
C ARG A 16 -11.25 44.19 36.66
N GLU A 17 -10.74 43.71 37.80
CA GLU A 17 -10.32 44.41 39.04
C GLU A 17 -10.66 43.51 40.26
N ASP A 18 -10.03 43.57 41.42
CA ASP A 18 -8.68 43.84 41.92
C ASP A 18 -8.80 43.68 43.46
N GLY A 19 -7.72 43.41 44.20
CA GLY A 19 -7.68 43.67 45.66
C GLY A 19 -7.55 42.45 46.58
N ARG A 20 -6.32 42.06 46.97
CA ARG A 20 -5.59 42.45 48.22
C ARG A 20 -6.00 41.58 49.44
N THR A 21 -5.14 41.04 50.32
CA THR A 21 -3.79 41.38 50.84
C THR A 21 -3.34 40.23 51.78
N GLY A 22 -2.09 39.74 51.75
CA GLY A 22 -1.00 40.09 52.69
C GLY A 22 -0.60 38.85 53.55
N VAL A 23 0.58 38.59 54.12
CA VAL A 23 1.90 39.26 54.33
C VAL A 23 2.89 38.16 54.79
N GLY A 24 4.20 38.25 54.49
CA GLY A 24 5.26 37.59 55.32
C GLY A 24 6.60 37.21 54.66
N ARG A 25 7.57 38.15 54.62
CA ARG A 25 9.05 37.97 54.43
C ARG A 25 9.74 37.74 55.82
N PRO A 26 11.10 37.65 56.02
CA PRO A 26 12.31 37.84 55.17
C PRO A 26 13.36 36.68 55.33
N GLN A 27 14.58 36.58 54.75
CA GLN A 27 15.78 37.45 54.71
C GLN A 27 16.84 36.93 53.68
N SER A 28 17.69 37.84 53.18
CA SER A 28 19.02 37.64 52.50
C SER A 28 20.14 38.05 53.49
N PRO A 29 21.49 38.17 53.20
CA PRO A 29 22.24 38.22 51.90
C PRO A 29 23.69 37.62 51.88
N LYS A 30 24.39 37.63 50.71
CA LYS A 30 25.74 38.25 50.46
C LYS A 30 26.47 37.79 49.15
N THR A 31 26.57 38.73 48.19
CA THR A 31 27.71 39.26 47.37
C THR A 31 28.93 38.43 46.87
N GLU A 32 29.07 38.34 45.52
CA GLU A 32 30.18 38.55 44.51
C GLU A 32 31.68 38.76 44.89
N PRO A 33 32.68 38.81 43.94
CA PRO A 33 32.88 38.22 42.58
C PRO A 33 34.34 37.69 42.29
N GLY A 34 34.61 37.10 41.12
CA GLY A 34 36.01 36.91 40.61
C GLY A 34 36.16 36.09 39.30
N ALA A 35 36.86 36.66 38.32
CA ALA A 35 37.43 36.03 37.09
C ALA A 35 38.95 36.37 37.03
N PRO A 36 39.80 35.95 36.05
CA PRO A 36 39.75 34.90 35.01
C PRO A 36 41.03 34.00 35.02
N LEU A 37 41.24 33.10 34.04
CA LEU A 37 42.55 32.79 33.41
C LEU A 37 42.42 31.72 32.29
N ALA A 38 43.04 32.00 31.13
CA ALA A 38 43.37 31.08 30.04
C ALA A 38 44.92 30.99 29.94
N PRO A 39 45.53 30.42 28.88
CA PRO A 39 45.57 29.02 28.40
C PRO A 39 47.02 28.46 28.40
N SER A 40 47.22 27.16 28.12
CA SER A 40 48.54 26.63 27.70
C SER A 40 48.41 25.35 26.86
N ALA A 41 48.87 25.41 25.61
CA ALA A 41 49.40 24.28 24.83
C ALA A 41 50.94 24.47 24.78
N PRO A 42 51.80 23.71 24.03
CA PRO A 42 51.63 22.47 23.25
C PRO A 42 52.86 21.49 23.35
N LEU A 43 52.94 20.51 22.42
CA LEU A 43 54.15 19.80 21.90
C LEU A 43 54.72 18.63 22.76
N ALA A 44 55.24 17.51 22.24
CA ALA A 44 55.75 17.18 20.91
C ALA A 44 55.83 15.65 20.65
N SER A 45 55.74 15.28 19.37
CA SER A 45 56.59 14.33 18.59
C SER A 45 56.97 12.96 19.22
N SER A 46 56.89 11.81 18.54
CA SER A 46 57.53 11.48 17.26
C SER A 46 57.32 9.99 16.91
N THR A 47 56.91 9.69 15.66
CA THR A 47 57.48 8.74 14.65
C THR A 47 58.23 7.43 15.07
N PRO A 48 58.53 6.47 14.15
CA PRO A 48 57.76 5.76 13.09
C PRO A 48 58.04 4.21 13.04
N ILE A 49 57.65 3.56 11.93
CA ILE A 49 58.24 2.36 11.28
C ILE A 49 57.62 0.95 11.56
N LEU A 50 56.83 0.48 10.58
CA LEU A 50 56.87 -0.80 9.82
C LEU A 50 57.71 -2.00 10.40
N PRO A 51 57.30 -3.29 10.19
CA PRO A 51 57.31 -3.83 8.83
C PRO A 51 56.30 -4.92 8.42
N ARG A 52 56.26 -5.03 7.09
CA ARG A 52 55.79 -6.07 6.16
C ARG A 52 56.03 -7.55 6.53
N LYS A 53 55.13 -8.38 5.95
CA LYS A 53 55.21 -9.79 5.45
C LYS A 53 54.76 -10.92 6.40
N ALA A 54 53.69 -11.61 6.00
CA ALA A 54 53.72 -13.04 5.61
C ALA A 54 52.40 -13.47 4.92
N ARG A 55 52.52 -14.27 3.85
CA ARG A 55 51.46 -15.05 3.18
C ARG A 55 51.32 -16.41 3.86
N ALA A 56 50.10 -16.94 3.98
CA ALA A 56 49.66 -18.35 3.85
C ALA A 56 48.19 -18.40 4.34
N ALA A 57 47.19 -18.75 3.53
CA ALA A 57 46.75 -20.09 3.11
C ALA A 57 46.09 -20.90 4.25
N GLU A 58 45.04 -21.66 3.87
CA GLU A 58 44.20 -22.58 4.67
C GLU A 58 43.07 -21.93 5.49
N ALA A 59 41.88 -22.51 5.65
CA ALA A 59 41.18 -23.64 5.03
C ALA A 59 39.74 -23.57 5.60
N ALA A 60 38.75 -24.01 4.84
CA ALA A 60 37.38 -24.16 5.32
C ALA A 60 37.28 -25.25 6.40
N PRO A 61 36.42 -25.09 7.44
CA PRO A 61 35.97 -26.22 8.24
C PRO A 61 34.53 -26.61 7.90
N ALA A 62 34.36 -27.92 7.69
CA ALA A 62 33.09 -28.63 7.57
C ALA A 62 32.28 -28.62 8.89
N PRO A 63 30.95 -28.80 8.84
CA PRO A 63 30.09 -28.80 10.02
C PRO A 63 30.14 -30.11 10.80
N ALA A 64 30.16 -29.97 12.13
CA ALA A 64 30.20 -31.05 13.11
C ALA A 64 28.81 -31.66 13.39
N ARG A 65 28.88 -32.93 13.83
CA ARG A 65 27.83 -33.93 14.00
C ARG A 65 26.83 -33.63 15.12
N ALA A 66 25.58 -34.07 14.91
CA ALA A 66 24.55 -34.24 15.93
C ALA A 66 24.79 -35.50 16.80
N PRO A 67 24.31 -35.53 18.06
CA PRO A 67 24.41 -36.70 18.92
C PRO A 67 23.21 -37.66 18.75
N ALA A 68 23.50 -38.95 18.85
CA ALA A 68 22.55 -40.05 18.91
C ALA A 68 21.99 -40.24 20.34
N PRO A 69 20.82 -40.90 20.51
CA PRO A 69 20.45 -41.53 21.76
C PRO A 69 20.70 -43.05 21.73
N ASP A 70 21.00 -43.53 22.94
CA ASP A 70 21.45 -44.87 23.32
C ASP A 70 20.30 -45.92 23.30
N GLN A 71 20.69 -47.19 23.17
CA GLN A 71 19.80 -48.36 23.11
C GLN A 71 19.77 -49.12 24.44
N ASP A 72 18.61 -49.69 24.80
CA ASP A 72 18.55 -51.02 25.43
C ASP A 72 17.20 -51.71 25.09
N ARG A 73 17.22 -52.70 24.17
CA ARG A 73 16.96 -54.15 24.37
C ARG A 73 15.60 -54.48 25.03
N VAL A 74 14.76 -55.36 24.47
CA VAL A 74 14.92 -56.83 24.40
C VAL A 74 13.83 -57.49 23.51
N ARG A 75 14.29 -58.38 22.60
CA ARG A 75 13.70 -59.62 21.99
C ARG A 75 12.46 -59.59 21.08
N GLY A 76 12.61 -60.24 19.92
CA GLY A 76 11.45 -60.81 19.20
C GLY A 76 11.59 -61.45 17.81
N ARG A 77 12.74 -62.04 17.42
CA ARG A 77 12.95 -63.07 16.36
C ARG A 77 12.32 -62.92 14.95
N THR A 78 13.24 -62.81 14.00
CA THR A 78 13.29 -63.17 12.57
C THR A 78 12.60 -64.48 12.15
N LEU A 79 12.02 -64.51 10.94
CA LEU A 79 12.41 -65.49 9.89
C LEU A 79 11.83 -65.13 8.50
N VAL A 80 12.76 -65.16 7.54
CA VAL A 80 12.61 -65.07 6.07
C VAL A 80 12.22 -66.45 5.53
N LEU A 81 11.42 -66.51 4.44
CA LEU A 81 11.66 -67.31 3.21
C LEU A 81 10.38 -67.44 2.36
N ALA A 82 10.51 -67.15 1.06
CA ALA A 82 9.59 -67.61 -0.01
C ALA A 82 9.67 -69.15 -0.17
N PRO A 83 8.70 -69.85 -0.81
CA PRO A 83 8.68 -69.91 -2.29
C PRO A 83 7.28 -70.13 -2.97
N ASP A 84 7.23 -69.91 -4.29
CA ASP A 84 6.27 -70.46 -5.28
C ASP A 84 6.54 -71.99 -5.47
N PRO A 85 5.76 -72.90 -6.17
CA PRO A 85 4.82 -72.68 -7.29
C PRO A 85 3.55 -73.58 -7.37
N GLY A 86 2.62 -73.29 -8.30
CA GLY A 86 1.50 -74.24 -8.56
C GLY A 86 0.39 -73.89 -9.59
N ARG A 87 0.73 -73.87 -10.89
CA ARG A 87 -0.03 -74.33 -12.10
C ARG A 87 -1.57 -74.15 -12.21
N GLY A 88 -1.98 -73.58 -13.36
CA GLY A 88 -3.23 -74.00 -14.04
C GLY A 88 -3.69 -73.15 -15.23
N LYS A 89 -3.25 -73.51 -16.45
CA LYS A 89 -3.92 -73.50 -17.80
C LYS A 89 -5.00 -72.43 -18.08
N SER A 90 -5.07 -71.71 -19.20
CA SER A 90 -4.91 -72.10 -20.61
C SER A 90 -4.95 -70.84 -21.51
N ARG A 91 -4.31 -70.93 -22.68
CA ARG A 91 -4.19 -69.89 -23.74
C ARG A 91 -5.03 -70.31 -24.99
N PRO A 92 -5.00 -69.60 -26.15
CA PRO A 92 -6.09 -68.91 -26.85
C PRO A 92 -6.54 -69.61 -28.16
N PRO A 93 -7.25 -68.92 -29.10
CA PRO A 93 -6.59 -68.39 -30.33
C PRO A 93 -7.18 -67.02 -30.79
N ALA A 94 -6.45 -66.04 -31.34
CA ALA A 94 -5.73 -65.92 -32.62
C ALA A 94 -6.62 -65.89 -33.89
N ARG A 95 -6.63 -64.75 -34.63
CA ARG A 95 -6.29 -64.62 -36.07
C ARG A 95 -6.56 -63.20 -36.65
N GLN A 96 -5.49 -62.62 -37.21
CA GLN A 96 -5.43 -61.59 -38.27
C GLN A 96 -5.60 -62.26 -39.67
N PRO A 97 -5.41 -61.61 -40.86
CA PRO A 97 -5.63 -60.23 -41.38
C PRO A 97 -6.17 -60.21 -42.86
N ALA A 98 -6.36 -59.03 -43.49
CA ALA A 98 -6.13 -58.69 -44.93
C ALA A 98 -6.83 -57.34 -45.29
N ALA A 99 -6.16 -56.26 -45.74
CA ALA A 99 -5.63 -55.94 -47.09
C ALA A 99 -6.73 -55.73 -48.14
N ALA A 100 -6.72 -54.82 -49.14
CA ALA A 100 -5.90 -53.69 -49.58
C ALA A 100 -6.67 -53.03 -50.77
N GLY A 101 -6.39 -51.77 -51.14
CA GLY A 101 -6.93 -51.21 -52.41
C GLY A 101 -6.47 -49.77 -52.69
N ARG A 102 -5.59 -49.62 -53.69
CA ARG A 102 -4.89 -48.40 -54.13
C ARG A 102 -5.72 -47.57 -55.13
N GLY A 103 -5.42 -46.27 -55.25
CA GLY A 103 -5.70 -45.46 -56.45
C GLY A 103 -5.35 -43.98 -56.26
N ALA A 104 -4.46 -43.43 -57.11
CA ALA A 104 -3.81 -42.13 -56.97
C ALA A 104 -4.37 -41.05 -57.93
N ARG A 105 -4.27 -39.75 -57.55
CA ARG A 105 -3.74 -38.58 -58.31
C ARG A 105 -4.27 -37.23 -57.77
N ASP A 106 -3.36 -36.26 -57.70
CA ASP A 106 -3.46 -34.83 -57.35
C ASP A 106 -4.00 -33.98 -58.54
N PRO A 107 -4.19 -32.63 -58.50
CA PRO A 107 -4.53 -31.66 -57.42
C PRO A 107 -5.78 -30.80 -57.74
N GLY A 108 -6.38 -30.12 -56.75
CA GLY A 108 -7.42 -29.11 -56.99
C GLY A 108 -7.86 -28.34 -55.75
N ALA A 109 -7.77 -27.02 -55.80
CA ALA A 109 -7.98 -26.05 -54.73
C ALA A 109 -9.43 -25.95 -54.19
N GLY A 110 -9.57 -25.44 -52.95
CA GLY A 110 -10.78 -24.74 -52.50
C GLY A 110 -11.31 -25.14 -51.12
N THR A 111 -10.97 -24.34 -50.11
CA THR A 111 -11.82 -23.85 -49.00
C THR A 111 -12.89 -24.78 -48.40
N LEU A 112 -12.73 -25.11 -47.10
CA LEU A 112 -13.77 -25.07 -46.03
C LEU A 112 -13.26 -25.85 -44.79
N VAL A 113 -12.73 -25.14 -43.79
CA VAL A 113 -12.49 -25.67 -42.44
C VAL A 113 -13.51 -25.00 -41.52
N GLY A 114 -14.53 -25.76 -41.15
CA GLY A 114 -15.58 -25.36 -40.22
C GLY A 114 -16.59 -26.49 -40.10
N GLY A 115 -16.38 -27.41 -39.16
CA GLY A 115 -17.32 -28.54 -39.00
C GLY A 115 -16.92 -29.67 -38.06
N VAL A 116 -15.73 -29.65 -37.42
CA VAL A 116 -15.30 -30.77 -36.55
C VAL A 116 -15.17 -30.37 -35.06
N ARG A 117 -15.38 -29.08 -34.71
CA ARG A 117 -15.39 -28.62 -33.30
C ARG A 117 -16.77 -28.72 -32.63
N ASP A 118 -17.85 -28.58 -33.38
CA ASP A 118 -19.22 -28.56 -32.82
C ASP A 118 -19.70 -29.95 -32.34
N ALA A 119 -19.18 -31.03 -32.91
CA ALA A 119 -19.56 -32.40 -32.56
C ALA A 119 -18.92 -32.90 -31.24
N ILE A 120 -17.81 -32.30 -30.80
CA ILE A 120 -17.09 -32.72 -29.57
C ILE A 120 -17.61 -31.98 -28.33
N ILE A 121 -18.14 -30.75 -28.49
CA ILE A 121 -18.69 -29.96 -27.38
C ILE A 121 -20.09 -30.47 -26.96
N SER A 122 -20.90 -30.96 -27.90
CA SER A 122 -22.22 -31.55 -27.59
C SER A 122 -22.11 -32.89 -26.85
N ALA A 123 -21.10 -33.71 -27.15
CA ALA A 123 -20.93 -35.02 -26.52
C ALA A 123 -20.40 -34.96 -25.06
N ALA A 124 -19.66 -33.91 -24.69
CA ALA A 124 -19.13 -33.74 -23.34
C ALA A 124 -20.16 -33.19 -22.33
N SER A 125 -21.21 -32.50 -22.80
CA SER A 125 -22.31 -32.01 -21.95
C SER A 125 -23.34 -33.10 -21.61
N SER A 126 -23.45 -34.14 -22.45
CA SER A 126 -24.42 -35.23 -22.25
C SER A 126 -23.95 -36.34 -21.31
N ALA A 127 -22.65 -36.46 -21.02
CA ALA A 127 -22.10 -37.65 -20.35
C ALA A 127 -22.11 -37.61 -18.80
N ALA A 128 -22.51 -36.49 -18.17
CA ALA A 128 -22.64 -36.37 -16.71
C ALA A 128 -24.11 -36.33 -16.21
N HIS A 129 -25.09 -36.54 -17.09
CA HIS A 129 -26.53 -36.38 -16.82
C HIS A 129 -27.30 -37.68 -16.48
N GLY A 130 -26.61 -38.78 -16.18
CA GLY A 130 -27.27 -39.99 -15.65
C GLY A 130 -27.22 -39.94 -14.13
N ILE A 131 -28.26 -39.46 -13.42
CA ILE A 131 -29.28 -40.33 -12.81
C ILE A 131 -30.59 -39.57 -12.47
N LEU A 132 -30.75 -38.28 -12.83
CA LEU A 132 -31.95 -37.48 -12.46
C LEU A 132 -32.55 -36.60 -13.58
N SER A 133 -32.23 -36.83 -14.86
CA SER A 133 -32.66 -36.00 -16.00
C SER A 133 -34.14 -36.13 -16.43
N GLY A 134 -35.03 -36.60 -15.56
CA GLY A 134 -36.42 -36.95 -15.91
C GLY A 134 -37.53 -36.12 -15.25
N VAL A 135 -37.26 -34.95 -14.67
CA VAL A 135 -38.31 -34.10 -14.08
C VAL A 135 -38.50 -32.86 -14.93
N GLU A 136 -39.59 -32.81 -15.71
CA GLU A 136 -40.01 -31.61 -16.45
C GLU A 136 -40.19 -30.42 -15.48
N THR A 137 -39.34 -29.39 -15.63
CA THR A 137 -39.35 -28.16 -14.84
C THR A 137 -40.43 -27.19 -15.32
N ARG A 138 -41.66 -27.31 -14.81
CA ARG A 138 -42.80 -26.41 -15.12
C ARG A 138 -42.89 -25.12 -14.30
N SER A 139 -41.87 -24.77 -13.50
CA SER A 139 -41.97 -23.70 -12.48
C SER A 139 -41.09 -22.45 -12.73
N VAL A 140 -40.48 -22.32 -13.91
CA VAL A 140 -39.63 -21.16 -14.28
C VAL A 140 -40.04 -20.66 -15.65
N SER A 141 -40.08 -19.34 -15.87
CA SER A 141 -40.19 -18.83 -17.23
C SER A 141 -38.90 -19.17 -17.99
N PRO A 142 -38.95 -19.98 -19.07
CA PRO A 142 -37.78 -20.23 -19.90
C PRO A 142 -37.40 -18.99 -20.72
N VAL A 143 -38.31 -18.03 -20.86
CA VAL A 143 -38.14 -16.80 -21.63
C VAL A 143 -37.57 -15.70 -20.73
N PHE A 144 -36.52 -15.01 -21.20
CA PHE A 144 -36.02 -13.79 -20.58
C PHE A 144 -36.98 -12.63 -20.90
N VAL A 145 -37.65 -12.10 -19.87
CA VAL A 145 -38.72 -11.10 -20.01
C VAL A 145 -38.24 -9.75 -19.48
N GLY A 146 -38.48 -8.70 -20.28
CA GLY A 146 -38.07 -7.33 -19.93
C GLY A 146 -36.55 -7.15 -19.98
N ARG A 147 -36.08 -6.05 -19.38
CA ARG A 147 -34.64 -5.77 -19.13
C ARG A 147 -33.74 -5.58 -20.35
N ALA A 148 -34.31 -5.27 -21.51
CA ALA A 148 -33.53 -5.04 -22.73
C ALA A 148 -32.55 -3.87 -22.59
N ASP A 149 -32.98 -2.79 -21.92
CA ASP A 149 -32.15 -1.61 -21.69
C ASP A 149 -30.99 -1.93 -20.73
N GLU A 150 -31.27 -2.59 -19.61
CA GLU A 150 -30.24 -2.98 -18.64
C GLU A 150 -29.24 -3.99 -19.24
N LEU A 151 -29.69 -4.96 -20.02
CA LEU A 151 -28.82 -5.89 -20.75
C LEU A 151 -27.97 -5.16 -21.80
N GLY A 152 -28.54 -4.17 -22.50
CA GLY A 152 -27.82 -3.31 -23.43
C GLY A 152 -26.67 -2.55 -22.76
N VAL A 153 -26.87 -2.01 -21.56
CA VAL A 153 -25.81 -1.35 -20.78
C VAL A 153 -24.68 -2.32 -20.42
N LEU A 154 -24.99 -3.57 -20.05
CA LEU A 154 -23.98 -4.60 -19.76
C LEU A 154 -23.19 -4.98 -21.02
N GLN A 155 -23.86 -5.09 -22.18
CA GLN A 155 -23.22 -5.37 -23.46
C GLN A 155 -22.30 -4.23 -23.92
N ASP A 156 -22.72 -2.98 -23.74
CA ASP A 156 -21.89 -1.80 -24.03
C ASP A 156 -20.63 -1.77 -23.16
N ALA A 157 -20.76 -2.16 -21.89
CA ALA A 157 -19.61 -2.31 -21.01
C ALA A 157 -18.66 -3.41 -21.50
N LEU A 158 -19.17 -4.58 -21.90
CA LEU A 158 -18.33 -5.64 -22.47
C LEU A 158 -17.55 -5.17 -23.71
N ALA A 159 -18.21 -4.41 -24.60
CA ALA A 159 -17.58 -3.82 -25.77
C ALA A 159 -16.49 -2.79 -25.40
N GLY A 160 -16.72 -1.96 -24.37
CA GLY A 160 -15.72 -1.03 -23.82
C GLY A 160 -14.50 -1.75 -23.26
N ALA A 161 -14.72 -2.76 -22.41
CA ALA A 161 -13.64 -3.58 -21.86
C ALA A 161 -12.82 -4.27 -22.96
N THR A 162 -13.47 -4.77 -24.01
CA THR A 162 -12.77 -5.39 -25.15
C THR A 162 -11.82 -4.42 -25.87
N ARG A 163 -12.11 -3.11 -25.85
CA ARG A 163 -11.21 -2.05 -26.35
C ARG A 163 -10.07 -1.70 -25.39
N GLY A 164 -9.99 -2.34 -24.22
CA GLY A 164 -8.95 -2.12 -23.21
C GLY A 164 -9.32 -1.08 -22.13
N GLU A 165 -10.59 -0.67 -22.06
CA GLU A 165 -11.11 0.25 -21.05
C GLU A 165 -11.83 -0.53 -19.94
N PRO A 166 -11.25 -0.71 -18.74
CA PRO A 166 -11.90 -1.45 -17.67
C PRO A 166 -13.27 -0.89 -17.33
N GLN A 167 -14.25 -1.77 -17.11
CA GLN A 167 -15.61 -1.38 -16.75
C GLN A 167 -15.98 -1.90 -15.36
N ALA A 168 -16.67 -1.08 -14.59
CA ALA A 168 -17.16 -1.43 -13.26
C ALA A 168 -18.66 -1.15 -13.17
N LEU A 169 -19.45 -2.17 -12.84
CA LEU A 169 -20.90 -2.07 -12.78
C LEU A 169 -21.45 -2.65 -11.48
N LEU A 170 -22.40 -1.94 -10.88
CA LEU A 170 -23.14 -2.36 -9.70
C LEU A 170 -24.61 -2.59 -10.06
N VAL A 171 -25.14 -3.78 -9.77
CA VAL A 171 -26.53 -4.14 -10.00
C VAL A 171 -27.27 -4.19 -8.67
N GLY A 172 -28.02 -3.14 -8.38
CA GLY A 172 -28.92 -3.03 -7.23
C GLY A 172 -30.33 -3.44 -7.59
N GLY A 173 -31.08 -3.92 -6.61
CA GLY A 173 -32.50 -4.21 -6.76
C GLY A 173 -32.99 -5.08 -5.61
N GLU A 174 -34.30 -5.14 -5.41
CA GLU A 174 -34.90 -5.92 -4.33
C GLU A 174 -34.65 -7.43 -4.48
N ALA A 175 -34.74 -8.18 -3.39
CA ALA A 175 -34.69 -9.63 -3.42
C ALA A 175 -35.76 -10.18 -4.41
N GLY A 176 -35.39 -11.14 -5.26
CA GLY A 176 -36.32 -11.75 -6.23
C GLY A 176 -36.65 -10.92 -7.48
N VAL A 177 -36.12 -9.71 -7.65
CA VAL A 177 -36.43 -8.85 -8.81
C VAL A 177 -35.83 -9.32 -10.15
N GLY A 178 -34.95 -10.33 -10.14
CA GLY A 178 -34.33 -10.90 -11.34
C GLY A 178 -32.85 -10.53 -11.59
N LYS A 179 -32.12 -10.09 -10.56
CA LYS A 179 -30.68 -9.71 -10.68
C LYS A 179 -29.80 -10.85 -11.24
N THR A 180 -29.84 -12.02 -10.61
CA THR A 180 -29.04 -13.19 -11.02
C THR A 180 -29.42 -13.63 -12.42
N ARG A 181 -30.70 -13.62 -12.78
CA ARG A 181 -31.17 -13.94 -14.14
C ARG A 181 -30.60 -13.00 -15.22
N LEU A 182 -30.54 -11.70 -14.95
CA LEU A 182 -29.90 -10.73 -15.85
C LEU A 182 -28.39 -11.00 -16.00
N ILE A 183 -27.72 -11.34 -14.90
CA ILE A 183 -26.29 -11.66 -14.87
C ILE A 183 -26.00 -12.94 -15.65
N GLU A 184 -26.82 -13.99 -15.50
CA GLU A 184 -26.72 -15.24 -16.26
C GLU A 184 -26.89 -15.01 -17.76
N GLU A 185 -27.90 -14.23 -18.17
CA GLU A 185 -28.13 -13.90 -19.58
C GLU A 185 -26.94 -13.13 -20.17
N PHE A 186 -26.42 -12.15 -19.42
CA PHE A 186 -25.21 -11.42 -19.80
C PHE A 186 -23.97 -12.33 -19.86
N ALA A 187 -23.78 -13.22 -18.89
CA ALA A 187 -22.66 -14.16 -18.85
C ALA A 187 -22.69 -15.10 -20.06
N ALA A 188 -23.86 -15.62 -20.43
CA ALA A 188 -24.05 -16.45 -21.62
C ALA A 188 -23.77 -15.67 -22.91
N ALA A 189 -24.16 -14.40 -22.98
CA ALA A 189 -23.84 -13.52 -24.11
C ALA A 189 -22.33 -13.22 -24.20
N ALA A 190 -21.69 -12.96 -23.06
CA ALA A 190 -20.25 -12.68 -22.97
C ALA A 190 -19.40 -13.90 -23.35
N ALA A 191 -19.77 -15.10 -22.90
CA ALA A 191 -19.11 -16.33 -23.28
C ALA A 191 -19.20 -16.61 -24.79
N ARG A 192 -20.34 -16.30 -25.42
CA ARG A 192 -20.49 -16.35 -26.90
C ARG A 192 -19.61 -15.35 -27.63
N ALA A 193 -19.22 -14.27 -26.96
CA ALA A 193 -18.28 -13.25 -27.47
C ALA A 193 -16.81 -13.53 -27.10
N ASP A 194 -16.46 -14.77 -26.73
CA ASP A 194 -15.11 -15.22 -26.34
C ASP A 194 -14.55 -14.54 -25.07
N ALA A 195 -15.43 -14.02 -24.21
CA ALA A 195 -15.03 -13.51 -22.90
C ALA A 195 -14.99 -14.63 -21.84
N ALA A 196 -14.03 -14.54 -20.93
CA ALA A 196 -13.91 -15.44 -19.79
C ALA A 196 -14.77 -14.94 -18.64
N VAL A 197 -15.85 -15.65 -18.33
CA VAL A 197 -16.73 -15.29 -17.21
C VAL A 197 -16.38 -16.11 -15.97
N ALA A 198 -16.04 -15.43 -14.89
CA ALA A 198 -15.77 -16.04 -13.60
C ALA A 198 -16.69 -15.45 -12.54
N LEU A 199 -17.43 -16.32 -11.87
CA LEU A 199 -18.42 -15.96 -10.86
C LEU A 199 -17.92 -16.33 -9.46
N GLY A 200 -18.12 -15.41 -8.52
CA GLY A 200 -17.89 -15.61 -7.10
C GLY A 200 -19.05 -15.07 -6.29
N GLY A 201 -19.71 -15.94 -5.52
CA GLY A 201 -20.79 -15.54 -4.61
C GLY A 201 -20.27 -15.21 -3.22
N CYS A 202 -20.84 -14.18 -2.59
CA CYS A 202 -20.72 -14.01 -1.15
C CYS A 202 -21.47 -15.14 -0.43
N VAL A 203 -20.85 -15.71 0.61
CA VAL A 203 -21.42 -16.82 1.37
C VAL A 203 -21.92 -16.31 2.71
N GLU A 204 -23.18 -16.59 3.02
CA GLU A 204 -23.79 -16.31 4.32
C GLU A 204 -23.43 -17.42 5.31
N ILE A 205 -22.28 -17.27 5.98
CA ILE A 205 -21.84 -18.11 7.10
C ILE A 205 -21.63 -17.20 8.31
N GLY A 206 -22.61 -17.21 9.21
CA GLY A 206 -22.65 -16.32 10.37
C GLY A 206 -22.63 -14.83 10.00
N ALA A 207 -22.58 -13.95 11.00
CA ALA A 207 -22.65 -12.50 10.78
C ALA A 207 -21.38 -11.88 10.14
N GLU A 208 -20.33 -12.65 9.85
CA GLU A 208 -19.01 -12.12 9.47
C GLU A 208 -18.56 -12.48 8.07
N GLY A 209 -19.17 -13.49 7.44
CA GLY A 209 -18.80 -14.02 6.14
C GLY A 209 -17.44 -14.74 6.15
N LEU A 210 -17.15 -15.47 5.08
CA LEU A 210 -15.82 -16.03 4.83
C LEU A 210 -14.92 -14.98 4.16
N PRO A 211 -13.75 -14.64 4.74
CA PRO A 211 -12.90 -13.60 4.19
C PRO A 211 -12.51 -13.89 2.73
N PHE A 212 -12.72 -12.91 1.86
CA PHE A 212 -12.39 -12.98 0.44
C PHE A 212 -13.09 -14.07 -0.37
N ALA A 213 -14.10 -14.76 0.19
CA ALA A 213 -14.76 -15.89 -0.47
C ALA A 213 -15.20 -15.66 -1.93
N PRO A 214 -15.84 -14.53 -2.30
CA PRO A 214 -16.23 -14.33 -3.70
C PRO A 214 -15.01 -14.17 -4.60
N PHE A 215 -13.94 -13.51 -4.15
CA PHE A 215 -12.69 -13.39 -4.91
C PHE A 215 -11.98 -14.74 -5.05
N SER A 216 -11.83 -15.52 -3.96
CA SER A 216 -11.23 -16.85 -4.02
C SER A 216 -12.01 -17.77 -4.98
N SER A 217 -13.34 -17.74 -4.94
CA SER A 217 -14.18 -18.54 -5.82
C SER A 217 -14.01 -18.14 -7.29
N ALA A 218 -14.06 -16.85 -7.58
CA ALA A 218 -13.90 -16.36 -8.94
C ALA A 218 -12.48 -16.59 -9.48
N LEU A 219 -11.43 -16.42 -8.67
CA LEU A 219 -10.05 -16.70 -9.08
C LEU A 219 -9.82 -18.20 -9.31
N ARG A 220 -10.44 -19.10 -8.53
CA ARG A 220 -10.45 -20.56 -8.82
C ARG A 220 -11.12 -20.86 -10.15
N ALA A 221 -12.25 -20.20 -10.44
CA ALA A 221 -12.93 -20.33 -11.73
C ALA A 221 -12.03 -19.84 -12.88
N LEU A 222 -11.39 -18.68 -12.74
CA LEU A 222 -10.41 -18.18 -13.72
C LEU A 222 -9.26 -19.16 -13.93
N ARG A 223 -8.65 -19.69 -12.86
CA ARG A 223 -7.58 -20.67 -12.97
C ARG A 223 -8.00 -21.92 -13.76
N ARG A 224 -9.25 -22.38 -13.63
CA ARG A 224 -9.79 -23.51 -14.42
C ARG A 224 -10.02 -23.12 -15.89
N LEU A 225 -10.49 -21.91 -16.15
CA LEU A 225 -10.77 -21.40 -17.50
C LEU A 225 -9.53 -20.89 -18.25
N LEU A 226 -8.44 -20.57 -17.53
CA LEU A 226 -7.19 -19.92 -17.98
C LEU A 226 -5.96 -20.48 -17.28
N PRO A 227 -5.66 -21.78 -17.38
CA PRO A 227 -4.56 -22.35 -16.62
C PRO A 227 -3.19 -21.72 -16.95
N GLU A 228 -2.90 -21.48 -18.23
CA GLU A 228 -1.60 -20.95 -18.67
C GLU A 228 -1.45 -19.46 -18.35
N GLU A 229 -2.42 -18.63 -18.73
CA GLU A 229 -2.39 -17.19 -18.50
C GLU A 229 -2.43 -16.85 -17.00
N PHE A 230 -3.17 -17.63 -16.20
CA PHE A 230 -3.18 -17.47 -14.76
C PHE A 230 -1.82 -17.82 -14.14
N ALA A 231 -1.18 -18.90 -14.58
CA ALA A 231 0.15 -19.30 -14.12
C ALA A 231 1.22 -18.24 -14.51
N GLU A 232 1.22 -17.76 -15.75
CA GLU A 232 2.10 -16.68 -16.20
C GLU A 232 1.88 -15.39 -15.38
N ALA A 233 0.63 -15.04 -15.10
CA ALA A 233 0.30 -13.83 -14.36
C ALA A 233 0.70 -13.89 -12.87
N ALA A 234 0.56 -15.07 -12.25
CA ALA A 234 0.90 -15.34 -10.85
C ALA A 234 2.40 -15.58 -10.61
N ALA A 235 3.19 -15.78 -11.67
CA ALA A 235 4.60 -16.15 -11.58
C ALA A 235 5.43 -15.21 -10.68
N GLY A 236 6.09 -15.80 -9.67
CA GLY A 236 6.92 -15.11 -8.69
C GLY A 236 6.15 -14.37 -7.59
N GLN A 237 4.83 -14.56 -7.50
CA GLN A 237 3.93 -13.97 -6.50
C GLN A 237 3.01 -15.02 -5.85
N GLU A 238 3.26 -16.31 -6.10
CA GLU A 238 2.43 -17.44 -5.70
C GLU A 238 2.28 -17.51 -4.18
N GLU A 239 3.36 -17.22 -3.45
CA GLU A 239 3.41 -17.26 -1.98
C GLU A 239 2.43 -16.26 -1.34
N GLU A 240 2.34 -15.05 -1.86
CA GLU A 240 1.46 -14.03 -1.30
C GLU A 240 0.01 -14.21 -1.78
N LEU A 241 -0.17 -14.62 -3.05
CA LEU A 241 -1.48 -14.99 -3.59
C LEU A 241 -2.07 -16.25 -2.93
N ALA A 242 -1.23 -17.11 -2.32
CA ALA A 242 -1.67 -18.27 -1.57
C ALA A 242 -2.55 -17.92 -0.35
N ARG A 243 -2.52 -16.67 0.11
CA ARG A 243 -3.44 -16.16 1.15
C ARG A 243 -4.90 -16.13 0.68
N LEU A 244 -5.13 -15.94 -0.62
CA LEU A 244 -6.46 -16.01 -1.25
C LEU A 244 -6.74 -17.39 -1.85
N LEU A 245 -5.71 -18.04 -2.39
CA LEU A 245 -5.78 -19.32 -3.07
C LEU A 245 -4.73 -20.29 -2.53
N PRO A 246 -5.02 -21.01 -1.42
CA PRO A 246 -4.08 -21.94 -0.79
C PRO A 246 -3.50 -23.00 -1.74
N GLU A 247 -4.16 -23.25 -2.87
CA GLU A 247 -3.74 -24.21 -3.89
C GLU A 247 -2.57 -23.71 -4.77
N LEU A 248 -2.06 -22.50 -4.55
CA LEU A 248 -0.87 -21.96 -5.21
C LEU A 248 0.42 -22.25 -4.44
N GLY A 249 0.34 -22.57 -3.15
CA GLY A 249 1.49 -22.85 -2.30
C GLY A 249 1.23 -22.54 -0.83
N GLU A 250 2.28 -22.61 -0.01
CA GLU A 250 2.20 -22.18 1.38
C GLU A 250 2.62 -20.71 1.51
N ALA A 251 1.72 -19.87 2.00
CA ALA A 251 2.06 -18.50 2.36
C ALA A 251 3.03 -18.51 3.55
N ARG A 252 4.27 -18.04 3.36
CA ARG A 252 5.22 -17.95 4.47
C ARG A 252 4.75 -16.92 5.48
N ARG A 253 5.10 -17.14 6.74
CA ARG A 253 4.97 -16.11 7.76
C ARG A 253 5.93 -14.96 7.41
N GLY A 254 5.36 -13.80 7.08
CA GLY A 254 6.14 -12.58 6.92
C GLY A 254 6.79 -12.13 8.24
N PRO A 255 7.76 -11.20 8.18
CA PRO A 255 8.30 -10.55 9.36
C PRO A 255 7.18 -9.93 10.24
N ARG A 256 7.44 -9.78 11.54
CA ARG A 256 6.49 -9.14 12.46
C ARG A 256 6.17 -7.71 12.01
N GLY A 257 4.94 -7.26 12.25
CA GLY A 257 4.54 -5.86 12.01
C GLY A 257 4.48 -5.45 10.54
N ASP A 258 4.26 -6.40 9.62
CA ASP A 258 4.01 -6.09 8.20
C ASP A 258 2.65 -5.39 7.99
N GLU A 259 2.58 -4.10 8.35
CA GLU A 259 1.38 -3.27 8.20
C GLU A 259 0.93 -3.15 6.74
N ALA A 260 1.83 -3.41 5.79
CA ALA A 260 1.57 -3.32 4.36
C ALA A 260 1.14 -4.66 3.72
N GLY A 261 1.06 -5.76 4.46
CA GLY A 261 0.71 -7.09 3.92
C GLY A 261 -0.62 -7.10 3.18
N MET A 262 -1.67 -6.51 3.78
CA MET A 262 -3.00 -6.42 3.15
C MET A 262 -2.97 -5.54 1.88
N ALA A 263 -2.29 -4.40 1.92
CA ALA A 263 -2.18 -3.52 0.76
C ALA A 263 -1.42 -4.19 -0.41
N ARG A 264 -0.38 -4.96 -0.10
CA ARG A 264 0.36 -5.77 -1.07
C ARG A 264 -0.51 -6.87 -1.66
N LEU A 265 -1.27 -7.60 -0.84
CA LEU A 265 -2.20 -8.61 -1.34
C LEU A 265 -3.20 -8.01 -2.33
N PHE A 266 -3.72 -6.82 -2.05
CA PHE A 266 -4.66 -6.12 -2.91
C PHE A 266 -4.04 -5.71 -4.25
N GLU A 267 -2.85 -5.11 -4.20
CA GLU A 267 -2.10 -4.73 -5.40
C GLU A 267 -1.76 -5.95 -6.27
N LEU A 268 -1.30 -7.05 -5.65
CA LEU A 268 -0.99 -8.28 -6.37
C LEU A 268 -2.23 -8.90 -7.00
N THR A 269 -3.38 -8.84 -6.33
CA THR A 269 -4.65 -9.32 -6.87
C THR A 269 -5.10 -8.47 -8.06
N ALA A 270 -5.00 -7.15 -7.97
CA ALA A 270 -5.33 -6.25 -9.09
C ALA A 270 -4.42 -6.52 -10.30
N ARG A 271 -3.11 -6.63 -10.09
CA ARG A 271 -2.14 -6.94 -11.14
C ARG A 271 -2.34 -8.33 -11.76
N LEU A 272 -2.70 -9.33 -10.95
CA LEU A 272 -3.05 -10.65 -11.44
C LEU A 272 -4.22 -10.55 -12.42
N LEU A 273 -5.30 -9.87 -12.03
CA LEU A 273 -6.47 -9.68 -12.90
C LEU A 273 -6.14 -8.89 -14.17
N GLU A 274 -5.34 -7.82 -14.08
CA GLU A 274 -4.88 -7.04 -15.24
C GLU A 274 -4.07 -7.89 -16.23
N ARG A 275 -3.15 -8.72 -15.72
CA ARG A 275 -2.32 -9.60 -16.55
C ARG A 275 -3.12 -10.74 -17.18
N VAL A 276 -4.02 -11.36 -16.43
CA VAL A 276 -4.93 -12.39 -16.95
C VAL A 276 -5.84 -11.80 -18.03
N ALA A 277 -6.28 -10.55 -17.85
CA ALA A 277 -7.09 -9.81 -18.81
C ALA A 277 -6.29 -9.10 -19.93
N ALA A 278 -4.99 -9.39 -20.09
CA ALA A 278 -4.16 -8.74 -21.10
C ALA A 278 -4.46 -9.26 -22.53
N ARG A 279 -4.73 -10.56 -22.66
CA ARG A 279 -4.94 -11.22 -23.96
C ARG A 279 -6.42 -11.33 -24.35
N ARG A 280 -7.30 -11.55 -23.37
CA ARG A 280 -8.73 -11.78 -23.57
C ARG A 280 -9.58 -11.01 -22.57
N THR A 281 -10.82 -10.71 -22.94
CA THR A 281 -11.75 -10.01 -22.05
C THR A 281 -12.16 -10.93 -20.90
N VAL A 282 -12.05 -10.44 -19.67
CA VAL A 282 -12.43 -11.15 -18.46
C VAL A 282 -13.62 -10.44 -17.83
N VAL A 283 -14.65 -11.21 -17.48
CA VAL A 283 -15.83 -10.74 -16.73
C VAL A 283 -15.78 -11.38 -15.34
N LEU A 284 -15.51 -10.55 -14.34
CA LEU A 284 -15.50 -10.93 -12.94
C LEU A 284 -16.86 -10.56 -12.32
N VAL A 285 -17.66 -11.56 -11.97
CA VAL A 285 -18.98 -11.39 -11.34
C VAL A 285 -18.86 -11.67 -9.84
N LEU A 286 -19.24 -10.71 -9.02
CA LEU A 286 -19.30 -10.81 -7.56
C LEU A 286 -20.77 -10.69 -7.09
N GLU A 287 -21.39 -11.81 -6.74
CA GLU A 287 -22.80 -11.81 -6.34
C GLU A 287 -23.01 -11.58 -4.85
N ASP A 288 -24.14 -10.94 -4.53
CA ASP A 288 -24.66 -10.76 -3.17
C ASP A 288 -23.74 -10.00 -2.21
N LEU A 289 -23.19 -8.86 -2.64
CA LEU A 289 -22.30 -8.02 -1.83
C LEU A 289 -22.88 -7.54 -0.50
N HIS A 290 -24.20 -7.61 -0.30
CA HIS A 290 -24.82 -7.31 0.98
C HIS A 290 -24.34 -8.24 2.10
N TRP A 291 -23.93 -9.47 1.75
CA TRP A 291 -23.27 -10.42 2.66
C TRP A 291 -21.74 -10.33 2.66
N ALA A 292 -21.13 -9.41 1.91
CA ALA A 292 -19.68 -9.30 1.82
C ALA A 292 -19.05 -8.93 3.17
N ASP A 293 -18.03 -9.69 3.55
CA ASP A 293 -17.14 -9.37 4.66
C ASP A 293 -16.37 -8.06 4.42
N ALA A 294 -15.73 -7.53 5.46
CA ALA A 294 -15.05 -6.23 5.36
C ALA A 294 -13.82 -6.31 4.46
N SER A 295 -13.09 -7.43 4.49
CA SER A 295 -11.91 -7.61 3.65
C SER A 295 -12.25 -7.72 2.15
N THR A 296 -13.32 -8.44 1.79
CA THR A 296 -13.89 -8.45 0.43
C THR A 296 -14.28 -7.05 -0.03
N ARG A 297 -15.01 -6.29 0.80
CA ARG A 297 -15.42 -4.91 0.49
C ARG A 297 -14.21 -4.00 0.25
N ASN A 298 -13.19 -4.11 1.08
CA ASN A 298 -11.96 -3.32 0.97
C ASN A 298 -11.19 -3.66 -0.32
N LEU A 299 -11.09 -4.95 -0.69
CA LEU A 299 -10.45 -5.38 -1.93
C LEU A 299 -11.22 -4.89 -3.16
N LEU A 300 -12.55 -4.96 -3.14
CA LEU A 300 -13.39 -4.42 -4.22
C LEU A 300 -13.19 -2.91 -4.35
N ALA A 301 -13.26 -2.15 -3.25
CA ALA A 301 -13.04 -0.71 -3.26
C ALA A 301 -11.67 -0.35 -3.85
N TYR A 302 -10.63 -1.09 -3.46
CA TYR A 302 -9.29 -0.94 -3.96
C TYR A 302 -9.24 -1.18 -5.48
N LEU A 303 -9.72 -2.34 -5.93
CA LEU A 303 -9.73 -2.74 -7.34
C LEU A 303 -10.42 -1.70 -8.22
N LEU A 304 -11.60 -1.22 -7.82
CA LEU A 304 -12.36 -0.23 -8.61
C LEU A 304 -11.71 1.16 -8.66
N ARG A 305 -10.80 1.46 -7.73
CA ARG A 305 -10.03 2.72 -7.70
C ARG A 305 -8.71 2.64 -8.47
N THR A 306 -8.11 1.46 -8.56
CA THR A 306 -6.79 1.26 -9.18
C THR A 306 -6.87 0.84 -10.64
N LEU A 307 -7.93 0.15 -11.07
CA LEU A 307 -8.11 -0.27 -12.45
C LEU A 307 -8.16 0.95 -13.39
N ARG A 308 -7.14 1.08 -14.24
CA ARG A 308 -7.03 2.14 -15.26
C ARG A 308 -6.92 1.63 -16.69
N THR A 309 -6.42 0.41 -16.86
CA THR A 309 -6.18 -0.22 -18.16
C THR A 309 -6.43 -1.71 -18.09
N GLY A 310 -6.91 -2.33 -19.17
CA GLY A 310 -7.08 -3.79 -19.25
C GLY A 310 -8.47 -4.19 -19.76
N ARG A 311 -8.60 -5.44 -20.21
CA ARG A 311 -9.86 -5.96 -20.75
C ARG A 311 -10.72 -6.61 -19.66
N LEU A 312 -11.06 -5.85 -18.64
CA LEU A 312 -11.73 -6.36 -17.45
C LEU A 312 -13.10 -5.70 -17.25
N VAL A 313 -14.14 -6.51 -17.03
CA VAL A 313 -15.45 -6.08 -16.53
C VAL A 313 -15.59 -6.61 -15.11
N VAL A 314 -15.78 -5.73 -14.13
CA VAL A 314 -16.14 -6.09 -12.75
C VAL A 314 -17.63 -5.79 -12.57
N LEU A 315 -18.43 -6.83 -12.39
CA LEU A 315 -19.86 -6.75 -12.18
C LEU A 315 -20.17 -7.21 -10.76
N ALA A 316 -20.86 -6.40 -9.96
CA ALA A 316 -21.24 -6.81 -8.62
C ALA A 316 -22.71 -6.57 -8.31
N SER A 317 -23.38 -7.54 -7.68
CA SER A 317 -24.81 -7.46 -7.35
C SER A 317 -25.05 -7.31 -5.86
N TYR A 318 -26.15 -6.64 -5.48
CA TYR A 318 -26.59 -6.56 -4.10
C TYR A 318 -28.10 -6.33 -3.98
N ARG A 319 -28.63 -6.56 -2.77
CA ARG A 319 -30.03 -6.32 -2.41
C ARG A 319 -30.22 -4.92 -1.85
N SER A 320 -31.05 -4.10 -2.47
CA SER A 320 -31.25 -2.71 -2.02
C SER A 320 -32.18 -2.62 -0.80
N ASP A 321 -33.06 -3.59 -0.61
CA ASP A 321 -33.98 -3.79 0.52
C ASP A 321 -33.27 -4.16 1.84
N ASP A 322 -32.17 -4.92 1.78
CA ASP A 322 -31.40 -5.31 2.97
C ASP A 322 -30.50 -4.19 3.54
N ILE A 323 -30.29 -3.12 2.76
CA ILE A 323 -29.35 -2.05 3.12
C ILE A 323 -30.04 -1.03 4.02
N HIS A 324 -30.19 -1.40 5.29
CA HIS A 324 -30.65 -0.49 6.33
C HIS A 324 -29.61 0.60 6.67
N ARG A 325 -29.99 1.57 7.52
CA ARG A 325 -29.15 2.77 7.76
C ARG A 325 -27.76 2.50 8.32
N ARG A 326 -27.57 1.40 9.04
CA ARG A 326 -26.31 0.99 9.68
C ARG A 326 -25.61 -0.14 8.91
N HIS A 327 -26.12 -0.53 7.74
CA HIS A 327 -25.57 -1.64 6.99
C HIS A 327 -24.14 -1.31 6.50
N PRO A 328 -23.14 -2.19 6.73
CA PRO A 328 -21.75 -1.89 6.42
C PRO A 328 -21.41 -1.70 4.93
N LEU A 329 -22.27 -2.17 4.01
CA LEU A 329 -22.11 -1.93 2.56
C LEU A 329 -22.48 -0.48 2.16
N ARG A 330 -23.31 0.21 2.93
CA ARG A 330 -23.84 1.54 2.56
C ARG A 330 -22.75 2.61 2.36
N PRO A 331 -21.74 2.74 3.25
CA PRO A 331 -20.64 3.68 3.03
C PRO A 331 -19.83 3.36 1.77
N LEU A 332 -19.61 2.08 1.47
CA LEU A 332 -18.90 1.65 0.27
C LEU A 332 -19.67 2.06 -0.99
N LEU A 333 -20.98 1.82 -1.06
CA LEU A 333 -21.78 2.25 -2.22
C LEU A 333 -21.71 3.76 -2.44
N ALA A 334 -21.77 4.56 -1.36
CA ALA A 334 -21.64 6.01 -1.44
C ALA A 334 -20.24 6.48 -1.90
N GLU A 335 -19.19 5.71 -1.59
CA GLU A 335 -17.84 5.95 -2.11
C GLU A 335 -17.76 5.61 -3.61
N LEU A 336 -18.27 4.45 -4.00
CA LEU A 336 -18.26 3.97 -5.39
C LEU A 336 -19.10 4.85 -6.32
N ASP A 337 -20.25 5.36 -5.87
CA ASP A 337 -21.10 6.28 -6.64
C ASP A 337 -20.37 7.61 -7.00
N ARG A 338 -19.30 7.97 -6.28
CA ARG A 338 -18.48 9.16 -6.60
C ARG A 338 -17.44 8.89 -7.67
N LEU A 339 -17.17 7.62 -7.99
CA LEU A 339 -16.22 7.23 -9.03
C LEU A 339 -16.91 7.30 -10.39
N ARG A 340 -16.43 8.18 -11.27
CA ARG A 340 -16.96 8.33 -12.64
C ARG A 340 -16.85 7.06 -13.50
N THR A 341 -15.99 6.12 -13.08
CA THR A 341 -15.74 4.84 -13.76
C THR A 341 -16.72 3.73 -13.36
N VAL A 342 -17.53 3.95 -12.31
CA VAL A 342 -18.52 2.97 -11.83
C VAL A 342 -19.90 3.35 -12.35
N ARG A 343 -20.60 2.40 -12.95
CA ARG A 343 -22.01 2.56 -13.38
C ARG A 343 -22.93 1.75 -12.49
N ARG A 344 -24.05 2.35 -12.08
CA ARG A 344 -25.05 1.66 -11.27
C ARG A 344 -26.31 1.41 -12.09
N ILE A 345 -26.78 0.17 -12.05
CA ILE A 345 -28.04 -0.30 -12.64
C ILE A 345 -28.95 -0.66 -11.47
N GLU A 346 -30.08 0.02 -11.34
CA GLU A 346 -31.10 -0.30 -10.32
C GLU A 346 -32.28 -0.99 -11.01
N LEU A 347 -32.52 -2.25 -10.68
CA LEU A 347 -33.62 -3.03 -11.23
C LEU A 347 -34.92 -2.73 -10.48
N GLY A 348 -35.84 -2.02 -11.13
CA GLY A 348 -37.21 -1.82 -10.64
C GLY A 348 -38.07 -3.08 -10.76
N ARG A 349 -39.24 -3.14 -10.12
CA ARG A 349 -40.20 -4.26 -10.28
C ARG A 349 -40.76 -4.32 -11.71
N PHE A 350 -41.25 -5.49 -12.14
CA PHE A 350 -41.90 -5.64 -13.44
C PHE A 350 -43.20 -4.86 -13.50
N ASN A 351 -43.47 -4.26 -14.66
CA ASN A 351 -44.79 -3.70 -14.94
C ASN A 351 -45.80 -4.82 -15.29
N ARG A 352 -47.09 -4.47 -15.34
CA ARG A 352 -48.18 -5.42 -15.64
C ARG A 352 -47.95 -6.23 -16.93
N ALA A 353 -47.45 -5.61 -18.00
CA ALA A 353 -47.21 -6.30 -19.28
C ALA A 353 -45.99 -7.24 -19.24
N GLU A 354 -44.99 -6.94 -18.41
CA GLU A 354 -43.89 -7.84 -18.12
C GLU A 354 -44.34 -9.03 -17.28
N VAL A 355 -45.20 -8.81 -16.27
CA VAL A 355 -45.81 -9.89 -15.48
C VAL A 355 -46.64 -10.81 -16.37
N GLU A 356 -47.48 -10.27 -17.26
CA GLU A 356 -48.26 -11.06 -18.23
C GLU A 356 -47.36 -11.95 -19.09
N ARG A 357 -46.27 -11.40 -19.64
CA ARG A 357 -45.30 -12.15 -20.44
C ARG A 357 -44.57 -13.22 -19.63
N GLN A 358 -44.23 -12.94 -18.37
CA GLN A 358 -43.60 -13.91 -17.49
C GLN A 358 -44.55 -15.07 -17.16
N ILE A 359 -45.81 -14.78 -16.82
CA ILE A 359 -46.83 -15.79 -16.58
C ILE A 359 -47.02 -16.65 -17.83
N ALA A 360 -47.17 -16.03 -18.99
CA ALA A 360 -47.33 -16.73 -20.26
C ALA A 360 -46.16 -17.69 -20.56
N GLY A 361 -44.93 -17.27 -20.24
CA GLY A 361 -43.73 -18.10 -20.34
C GLY A 361 -43.74 -19.31 -19.41
N ILE A 362 -44.22 -19.15 -18.17
CA ILE A 362 -44.27 -20.23 -17.16
C ILE A 362 -45.32 -21.28 -17.53
N ILE A 363 -46.55 -20.85 -17.84
CA ILE A 363 -47.67 -21.76 -18.10
C ILE A 363 -47.71 -22.25 -19.56
N ALA A 364 -46.82 -21.73 -20.42
CA ALA A 364 -46.76 -21.99 -21.85
C ALA A 364 -48.11 -21.76 -22.59
N ALA A 365 -48.90 -20.78 -22.13
CA ALA A 365 -50.21 -20.42 -22.65
C ALA A 365 -50.53 -18.95 -22.34
N GLU A 366 -51.50 -18.36 -23.04
CA GLU A 366 -51.96 -16.99 -22.77
C GLU A 366 -52.77 -16.95 -21.45
N PRO A 367 -52.35 -16.15 -20.45
CA PRO A 367 -53.03 -16.11 -19.16
C PRO A 367 -54.32 -15.28 -19.22
N ASP A 368 -55.32 -15.67 -18.42
CA ASP A 368 -56.53 -14.88 -18.20
C ASP A 368 -56.19 -13.49 -17.62
N PRO A 369 -56.60 -12.37 -18.25
CA PRO A 369 -56.32 -11.01 -17.77
C PRO A 369 -56.71 -10.77 -16.31
N ALA A 370 -57.80 -11.37 -15.82
CA ALA A 370 -58.23 -11.22 -14.43
C ALA A 370 -57.24 -11.87 -13.44
N ARG A 371 -56.61 -12.98 -13.84
CA ARG A 371 -55.56 -13.64 -13.05
C ARG A 371 -54.25 -12.87 -13.10
N VAL A 372 -53.92 -12.24 -14.23
CA VAL A 372 -52.77 -11.34 -14.34
C VAL A 372 -52.93 -10.16 -13.37
N ASP A 373 -54.12 -9.56 -13.29
CA ASP A 373 -54.38 -8.45 -12.37
C ASP A 373 -54.26 -8.86 -10.89
N ASP A 374 -54.79 -10.03 -10.51
CA ASP A 374 -54.68 -10.56 -9.14
C ASP A 374 -53.21 -10.87 -8.76
N ILE A 375 -52.46 -11.55 -9.65
CA ILE A 375 -51.04 -11.85 -9.43
C ILE A 375 -50.22 -10.56 -9.38
N PHE A 376 -50.47 -9.60 -10.26
CA PHE A 376 -49.77 -8.31 -10.27
C PHE A 376 -50.02 -7.53 -8.98
N ALA A 377 -51.28 -7.48 -8.50
CA ALA A 377 -51.62 -6.78 -7.26
C ALA A 377 -50.95 -7.40 -6.02
N ARG A 378 -50.81 -8.74 -5.96
CA ARG A 378 -50.20 -9.45 -4.81
C ARG A 378 -48.68 -9.49 -4.84
N SER A 379 -48.09 -9.65 -6.03
CA SER A 379 -46.63 -9.65 -6.21
C SER A 379 -46.03 -8.25 -6.23
N ASP A 380 -46.88 -7.24 -6.49
CA ASP A 380 -46.50 -5.86 -6.83
C ASP A 380 -45.40 -5.80 -7.92
N GLY A 381 -45.41 -6.78 -8.82
CA GLY A 381 -44.45 -6.90 -9.93
C GLY A 381 -43.09 -7.49 -9.56
N ASN A 382 -42.89 -8.05 -8.36
CA ASN A 382 -41.65 -8.75 -8.05
C ASN A 382 -41.58 -10.09 -8.82
N ALA A 383 -40.58 -10.23 -9.69
CA ALA A 383 -40.46 -11.35 -10.63
C ALA A 383 -40.50 -12.72 -9.94
N PHE A 384 -39.87 -12.89 -8.78
CA PHE A 384 -39.90 -14.14 -8.02
C PHE A 384 -41.30 -14.45 -7.48
N PHE A 385 -41.99 -13.48 -6.87
CA PHE A 385 -43.35 -13.71 -6.36
C PHE A 385 -44.37 -13.97 -7.48
N VAL A 386 -44.15 -13.41 -8.68
CA VAL A 386 -44.94 -13.77 -9.87
C VAL A 386 -44.76 -15.25 -10.22
N GLU A 387 -43.52 -15.78 -10.20
CA GLU A 387 -43.27 -17.20 -10.45
C GLU A 387 -43.97 -18.09 -9.42
N GLU A 388 -43.86 -17.74 -8.14
CA GLU A 388 -44.45 -18.50 -7.04
C GLU A 388 -45.99 -18.53 -7.10
N LEU A 389 -46.62 -17.39 -7.40
CA LEU A 389 -48.07 -17.28 -7.50
C LEU A 389 -48.62 -17.93 -8.77
N ALA A 390 -47.93 -17.81 -9.91
CA ALA A 390 -48.37 -18.38 -11.18
C ALA A 390 -48.50 -19.91 -11.12
N VAL A 391 -47.54 -20.58 -10.45
CA VAL A 391 -47.56 -22.05 -10.27
C VAL A 391 -48.72 -22.49 -9.37
N VAL A 392 -48.93 -21.82 -8.23
CA VAL A 392 -49.99 -22.18 -7.26
C VAL A 392 -51.39 -22.00 -7.86
N VAL A 393 -51.60 -20.93 -8.63
CA VAL A 393 -52.89 -20.64 -9.29
C VAL A 393 -53.16 -21.63 -10.43
N HIS A 394 -52.12 -22.05 -11.17
CA HIS A 394 -52.26 -23.03 -12.24
C HIS A 394 -52.62 -24.44 -11.72
N GLU A 395 -52.12 -24.82 -10.54
CA GLU A 395 -52.40 -26.11 -9.89
C GLU A 395 -53.77 -26.16 -9.16
N GLY A 396 -54.60 -25.11 -9.27
CA GLY A 396 -55.98 -25.10 -8.75
C GLY A 396 -56.14 -24.80 -7.26
N GLY A 397 -55.08 -24.36 -6.56
CA GLY A 397 -55.14 -23.97 -5.16
C GLY A 397 -55.49 -22.50 -4.98
N CYS A 398 -56.77 -22.14 -4.84
CA CYS A 398 -57.20 -20.72 -4.83
C CYS A 398 -58.23 -20.33 -3.76
N GLN A 399 -58.22 -20.92 -2.55
CA GLN A 399 -59.04 -20.41 -1.45
C GLN A 399 -58.22 -20.30 -0.16
N GLY A 400 -57.81 -19.09 0.22
CA GLY A 400 -57.25 -18.79 1.55
C GLY A 400 -55.75 -18.42 1.64
N LEU A 401 -55.10 -17.96 0.56
CA LEU A 401 -53.75 -17.40 0.67
C LEU A 401 -53.79 -16.10 1.50
N THR A 402 -52.92 -15.99 2.51
CA THR A 402 -52.80 -14.80 3.37
C THR A 402 -52.14 -13.63 2.63
N ASP A 403 -52.32 -12.39 3.12
CA ASP A 403 -51.72 -11.18 2.51
C ASP A 403 -50.19 -11.08 2.74
N SER A 404 -49.60 -12.01 3.49
CA SER A 404 -48.17 -12.01 3.85
C SER A 404 -47.35 -12.81 2.83
N LEU A 405 -46.46 -12.12 2.11
CA LEU A 405 -45.52 -12.73 1.16
C LEU A 405 -44.64 -13.83 1.80
N ARG A 406 -44.37 -13.75 3.10
CA ARG A 406 -43.60 -14.75 3.84
C ARG A 406 -44.38 -16.05 3.99
N ASP A 407 -45.67 -15.96 4.31
CA ASP A 407 -46.54 -17.13 4.50
C ASP A 407 -46.68 -17.89 3.18
N LEU A 408 -46.71 -17.17 2.03
CA LEU A 408 -46.71 -17.78 0.70
C LEU A 408 -45.50 -18.68 0.45
N LEU A 409 -44.31 -18.27 0.92
CA LEU A 409 -43.08 -19.05 0.75
C LEU A 409 -43.06 -20.28 1.68
N LEU A 410 -43.60 -20.16 2.90
CA LEU A 410 -43.69 -21.25 3.86
C LEU A 410 -44.71 -22.33 3.42
N VAL A 411 -45.83 -21.95 2.78
CA VAL A 411 -46.85 -22.90 2.29
C VAL A 411 -46.25 -23.98 1.37
N ARG A 412 -45.28 -23.64 0.51
CA ARG A 412 -44.62 -24.64 -0.35
C ARG A 412 -43.73 -25.60 0.44
N VAL A 413 -43.09 -25.10 1.49
CA VAL A 413 -42.30 -25.93 2.39
C VAL A 413 -43.24 -26.86 3.17
N GLU A 414 -44.38 -26.36 3.67
CA GLU A 414 -45.38 -27.14 4.41
C GLU A 414 -46.04 -28.25 3.57
N ARG A 415 -46.09 -28.11 2.23
CA ARG A 415 -46.56 -29.15 1.31
C ARG A 415 -45.57 -30.30 1.13
N LEU A 416 -44.30 -30.13 1.50
CA LEU A 416 -43.33 -31.22 1.43
C LEU A 416 -43.63 -32.30 2.49
N PRO A 417 -43.23 -33.56 2.25
CA PRO A 417 -43.21 -34.58 3.30
C PRO A 417 -42.43 -34.09 4.53
N GLU A 418 -42.84 -34.51 5.73
CA GLU A 418 -42.24 -34.02 6.99
C GLU A 418 -40.72 -34.23 7.05
N ALA A 419 -40.21 -35.33 6.48
CA ALA A 419 -38.77 -35.57 6.35
C ALA A 419 -38.06 -34.51 5.50
N ALA A 420 -38.68 -34.08 4.39
CA ALA A 420 -38.14 -33.06 3.49
C ALA A 420 -38.22 -31.66 4.09
N GLN A 421 -39.25 -31.37 4.89
CA GLN A 421 -39.30 -30.15 5.69
C GLN A 421 -38.15 -30.08 6.70
N ARG A 422 -37.87 -31.19 7.41
CA ARG A 422 -36.74 -31.26 8.35
C ARG A 422 -35.40 -31.05 7.65
N VAL A 423 -35.19 -31.65 6.47
CA VAL A 423 -33.98 -31.43 5.68
C VAL A 423 -33.89 -29.98 5.18
N ALA A 424 -34.98 -29.38 4.72
CA ALA A 424 -35.00 -27.97 4.30
C ALA A 424 -34.60 -27.03 5.45
N ARG A 425 -35.10 -27.26 6.67
CA ARG A 425 -34.70 -26.51 7.89
C ARG A 425 -33.20 -26.66 8.20
N ILE A 426 -32.66 -27.88 8.03
CA ILE A 426 -31.22 -28.14 8.22
C ILE A 426 -30.40 -27.40 7.16
N VAL A 427 -30.78 -27.46 5.88
CA VAL A 427 -30.08 -26.75 4.80
C VAL A 427 -30.16 -25.24 5.01
N ALA A 428 -31.28 -24.72 5.50
CA ALA A 428 -31.46 -23.28 5.70
C ALA A 428 -30.45 -22.70 6.70
N GLU A 429 -30.19 -23.42 7.79
CA GLU A 429 -29.19 -23.06 8.79
C GLU A 429 -27.74 -23.41 8.40
N GLY A 430 -27.54 -24.27 7.40
CA GLY A 430 -26.20 -24.73 6.99
C GLY A 430 -25.35 -23.69 6.28
N GLY A 431 -25.99 -22.66 5.72
CA GLY A 431 -25.37 -21.58 4.93
C GLY A 431 -25.99 -21.48 3.53
N SER A 432 -25.37 -20.69 2.64
CA SER A 432 -25.82 -20.51 1.26
C SER A 432 -25.75 -21.79 0.43
N THR A 433 -24.83 -22.69 0.75
CA THR A 433 -24.65 -23.99 0.10
C THR A 433 -24.16 -25.00 1.13
N VAL A 434 -24.70 -26.21 1.09
CA VAL A 434 -24.32 -27.29 2.01
C VAL A 434 -23.87 -28.50 1.21
N GLU A 435 -22.66 -28.97 1.48
CA GLU A 435 -22.07 -30.14 0.85
C GLU A 435 -22.89 -31.39 1.18
N HIS A 436 -23.10 -32.29 0.21
CA HIS A 436 -23.96 -33.47 0.39
C HIS A 436 -23.50 -34.34 1.56
N ARG A 437 -22.19 -34.57 1.70
CA ARG A 437 -21.61 -35.36 2.78
C ARG A 437 -21.83 -34.73 4.15
N LEU A 438 -21.69 -33.40 4.25
CA LEU A 438 -21.98 -32.67 5.48
C LEU A 438 -23.46 -32.76 5.83
N LEU A 439 -24.34 -32.55 4.84
CA LEU A 439 -25.78 -32.66 5.02
C LEU A 439 -26.19 -34.06 5.49
N ALA A 440 -25.60 -35.12 4.94
CA ALA A 440 -25.86 -36.50 5.36
C ALA A 440 -25.48 -36.74 6.82
N ALA A 441 -24.26 -36.33 7.21
CA ALA A 441 -23.78 -36.44 8.59
C ALA A 441 -24.67 -35.66 9.57
N VAL A 442 -25.15 -34.48 9.16
CA VAL A 442 -25.99 -33.62 10.00
C VAL A 442 -27.41 -34.13 10.07
N ALA A 443 -28.02 -34.56 8.96
CA ALA A 443 -29.40 -35.04 8.90
C ALA A 443 -29.60 -36.35 9.68
N GLY A 444 -28.57 -37.20 9.77
CA GLY A 444 -28.62 -38.46 10.49
C GLY A 444 -29.64 -39.45 9.91
N LEU A 445 -29.92 -39.33 8.61
CA LEU A 445 -30.77 -40.23 7.84
C LEU A 445 -29.90 -41.28 7.13
N ALA A 446 -30.46 -42.44 6.80
CA ALA A 446 -29.80 -43.37 5.88
C ALA A 446 -29.64 -42.70 4.50
N GLU A 447 -28.62 -43.11 3.75
CA GLU A 447 -28.29 -42.49 2.46
C GLU A 447 -29.47 -42.54 1.46
N GLU A 448 -30.15 -43.68 1.37
CA GLU A 448 -31.33 -43.85 0.51
C GLU A 448 -32.49 -42.91 0.92
N ASP A 449 -32.79 -42.84 2.23
CA ASP A 449 -33.83 -41.96 2.77
C ASP A 449 -33.52 -40.48 2.53
N LEU A 450 -32.24 -40.09 2.66
CA LEU A 450 -31.79 -38.72 2.41
C LEU A 450 -31.94 -38.36 0.93
N ILE A 451 -31.55 -39.26 0.02
CA ILE A 451 -31.69 -39.05 -1.42
C ILE A 451 -33.16 -38.92 -1.80
N GLU A 452 -34.04 -39.77 -1.26
CA GLU A 452 -35.48 -39.68 -1.53
C GLU A 452 -36.08 -38.36 -1.01
N THR A 453 -35.67 -37.96 0.19
CA THR A 453 -36.06 -36.69 0.81
C THR A 453 -35.58 -35.48 0.01
N LEU A 454 -34.32 -35.49 -0.44
CA LEU A 454 -33.75 -34.45 -1.29
C LEU A 454 -34.41 -34.42 -2.66
N ARG A 455 -34.74 -35.57 -3.25
CA ARG A 455 -35.48 -35.66 -4.51
C ARG A 455 -36.85 -35.01 -4.40
N ALA A 456 -37.55 -35.15 -3.27
CA ALA A 456 -38.81 -34.45 -3.03
C ALA A 456 -38.61 -32.91 -2.98
N ALA A 457 -37.58 -32.43 -2.28
CA ALA A 457 -37.28 -30.99 -2.19
C ALA A 457 -36.79 -30.38 -3.52
N VAL A 458 -35.97 -31.12 -4.28
CA VAL A 458 -35.48 -30.73 -5.62
C VAL A 458 -36.61 -30.81 -6.65
N GLY A 459 -37.44 -31.85 -6.61
CA GLY A 459 -38.62 -31.97 -7.47
C GLY A 459 -39.64 -30.86 -7.24
N ALA A 460 -39.77 -30.41 -5.99
CA ALA A 460 -40.56 -29.22 -5.64
C ALA A 460 -39.88 -27.89 -6.00
N ASN A 461 -38.68 -27.91 -6.61
CA ASN A 461 -37.87 -26.73 -6.96
C ASN A 461 -37.54 -25.80 -5.77
N LEU A 462 -37.50 -26.33 -4.55
CA LEU A 462 -37.10 -25.58 -3.36
C LEU A 462 -35.58 -25.59 -3.20
N LEU A 463 -34.96 -26.75 -3.43
CA LEU A 463 -33.51 -26.93 -3.45
C LEU A 463 -33.01 -27.22 -4.86
N LEU A 464 -31.80 -26.77 -5.16
CA LEU A 464 -31.06 -27.09 -6.38
C LEU A 464 -29.73 -27.76 -6.01
N ALA A 465 -29.29 -28.70 -6.85
CA ALA A 465 -27.94 -29.25 -6.76
C ALA A 465 -26.93 -28.20 -7.27
N THR A 466 -25.73 -28.17 -6.68
CA THR A 466 -24.62 -27.37 -7.21
C THR A 466 -24.20 -27.87 -8.60
N PRO A 467 -23.62 -27.02 -9.46
CA PRO A 467 -23.16 -27.43 -10.80
C PRO A 467 -22.14 -28.58 -10.77
N ASP A 468 -21.31 -28.62 -9.72
CA ASP A 468 -20.31 -29.66 -9.51
C ASP A 468 -20.90 -30.95 -8.87
N GLY A 469 -22.20 -30.93 -8.54
CA GLY A 469 -22.95 -32.08 -8.00
C GLY A 469 -22.62 -32.45 -6.55
N ASP A 470 -21.86 -31.61 -5.85
CA ASP A 470 -21.27 -31.89 -4.54
C ASP A 470 -22.08 -31.34 -3.35
N GLY A 471 -23.18 -30.63 -3.60
CA GLY A 471 -24.00 -30.03 -2.55
C GLY A 471 -25.36 -29.53 -3.03
N TYR A 472 -26.06 -28.88 -2.10
CA TYR A 472 -27.41 -28.35 -2.29
C TYR A 472 -27.51 -26.91 -1.77
N HIS A 473 -28.31 -26.11 -2.45
CA HIS A 473 -28.64 -24.74 -2.04
C HIS A 473 -30.12 -24.48 -2.31
N PHE A 474 -30.68 -23.46 -1.67
CA PHE A 474 -32.04 -23.01 -2.00
C PHE A 474 -32.05 -22.35 -3.37
N ARG A 475 -33.06 -22.64 -4.18
CA ARG A 475 -33.28 -21.93 -5.46
C ARG A 475 -33.33 -20.41 -5.25
N HIS A 476 -33.96 -19.99 -4.16
CA HIS A 476 -34.08 -18.59 -3.82
C HIS A 476 -33.81 -18.37 -2.33
N SER A 477 -32.97 -17.39 -2.05
CA SER A 477 -32.57 -17.00 -0.69
C SER A 477 -33.74 -16.55 0.18
N LEU A 478 -34.74 -15.85 -0.36
CA LEU A 478 -35.95 -15.49 0.40
C LEU A 478 -36.67 -16.70 1.00
N VAL A 479 -36.68 -17.84 0.30
CA VAL A 479 -37.27 -19.08 0.84
C VAL A 479 -36.42 -19.61 1.98
N ARG A 480 -35.09 -19.61 1.81
CA ARG A 480 -34.16 -19.98 2.87
C ARG A 480 -34.35 -19.12 4.11
N GLU A 481 -34.42 -17.80 3.94
CA GLU A 481 -34.60 -16.82 5.01
C GLU A 481 -35.94 -17.03 5.72
N ALA A 482 -37.03 -17.20 4.97
CA ALA A 482 -38.34 -17.50 5.54
C ALA A 482 -38.31 -18.76 6.41
N VAL A 483 -37.64 -19.83 5.95
CA VAL A 483 -37.48 -21.09 6.69
C VAL A 483 -36.57 -20.91 7.91
N SER A 484 -35.46 -20.19 7.79
CA SER A 484 -34.56 -19.96 8.93
C SER A 484 -35.20 -19.08 10.00
N ASP A 485 -35.95 -18.04 9.62
CA ASP A 485 -36.66 -17.13 10.54
C ASP A 485 -37.89 -17.78 11.19
N ASP A 486 -38.37 -18.90 10.67
CA ASP A 486 -39.45 -19.70 11.27
C ASP A 486 -38.92 -20.61 12.39
N LEU A 487 -37.60 -20.83 12.46
CA LEU A 487 -37.00 -21.68 13.50
C LEU A 487 -37.00 -21.01 14.87
N LEU A 488 -37.42 -21.76 15.88
CA LEU A 488 -37.29 -21.32 17.27
C LEU A 488 -35.80 -21.25 17.68
N PRO A 489 -35.41 -20.36 18.61
CA PRO A 489 -34.01 -20.25 19.06
C PRO A 489 -33.39 -21.59 19.51
N GLY A 490 -34.17 -22.44 20.16
CA GLY A 490 -33.72 -23.78 20.59
C GLY A 490 -33.50 -24.76 19.43
N GLU A 491 -34.31 -24.68 18.38
CA GLU A 491 -34.13 -25.49 17.15
C GLU A 491 -32.87 -25.05 16.42
N ARG A 492 -32.70 -23.73 16.23
CA ARG A 492 -31.50 -23.14 15.63
C ARG A 492 -30.23 -23.58 16.35
N SER A 493 -30.21 -23.47 17.69
CA SER A 493 -29.09 -23.93 18.53
C SER A 493 -28.82 -25.43 18.36
N ARG A 494 -29.86 -26.27 18.32
CA ARG A 494 -29.72 -27.73 18.15
C ARG A 494 -29.17 -28.09 16.76
N ILE A 495 -29.63 -27.44 15.69
CA ILE A 495 -29.15 -27.66 14.34
C ILE A 495 -27.68 -27.26 14.21
N ASN A 496 -27.31 -26.07 14.70
CA ASN A 496 -25.93 -25.59 14.71
C ASN A 496 -25.00 -26.53 15.52
N ARG A 497 -25.46 -27.06 16.67
CA ARG A 497 -24.70 -28.10 17.40
C ARG A 497 -24.46 -29.35 16.56
N ARG A 498 -25.44 -29.82 15.77
CA ARG A 498 -25.26 -30.99 14.90
C ARG A 498 -24.23 -30.74 13.80
N TYR A 499 -24.27 -29.56 13.17
CA TYR A 499 -23.24 -29.13 12.22
C TYR A 499 -21.84 -29.12 12.85
N ALA A 500 -21.70 -28.54 14.04
CA ALA A 500 -20.43 -28.46 14.73
C ALA A 500 -19.87 -29.86 15.08
N LEU A 501 -20.72 -30.75 15.61
CA LEU A 501 -20.33 -32.12 15.95
C LEU A 501 -19.94 -32.95 14.71
N ALA A 502 -20.69 -32.84 13.61
CA ALA A 502 -20.35 -33.51 12.36
C ALA A 502 -18.99 -33.06 11.83
N LEU A 503 -18.72 -31.75 11.87
CA LEU A 503 -17.47 -31.18 11.38
C LEU A 503 -16.27 -31.44 12.31
N GLU A 504 -16.50 -31.60 13.63
CA GLU A 504 -15.46 -32.08 14.55
C GLU A 504 -15.11 -33.54 14.28
N ALA A 505 -16.11 -34.39 14.03
CA ALA A 505 -15.92 -35.82 13.78
C ALA A 505 -15.23 -36.08 12.44
N GLU A 506 -15.63 -35.38 11.37
CA GLU A 506 -15.06 -35.53 10.04
C GLU A 506 -14.69 -34.16 9.43
N PRO A 507 -13.44 -33.71 9.64
CA PRO A 507 -12.94 -32.44 9.13
C PRO A 507 -13.01 -32.23 7.62
N THR A 508 -13.01 -33.30 6.83
CA THR A 508 -12.97 -33.26 5.37
C THR A 508 -14.34 -33.05 4.72
N LEU A 509 -15.40 -32.89 5.52
CA LEU A 509 -16.76 -32.61 5.04
C LEU A 509 -16.91 -31.23 4.41
N VAL A 510 -15.98 -30.31 4.68
CA VAL A 510 -15.93 -28.98 4.09
C VAL A 510 -14.51 -28.67 3.60
N PRO A 511 -14.33 -27.71 2.68
CA PRO A 511 -13.01 -27.24 2.29
C PRO A 511 -12.16 -26.77 3.48
N ALA A 512 -10.88 -27.15 3.49
CA ALA A 512 -10.00 -26.92 4.63
C ALA A 512 -9.84 -25.43 5.01
N ASP A 513 -9.92 -24.54 4.01
CA ASP A 513 -9.86 -23.09 4.17
C ASP A 513 -11.09 -22.48 4.86
N GLN A 514 -12.23 -23.18 4.81
CA GLN A 514 -13.51 -22.74 5.40
C GLN A 514 -13.80 -23.36 6.77
N ARG A 515 -13.15 -24.48 7.08
CA ARG A 515 -13.43 -25.30 8.27
C ARG A 515 -13.43 -24.50 9.57
N ALA A 516 -12.38 -23.74 9.84
CA ALA A 516 -12.24 -23.02 11.11
C ALA A 516 -13.36 -21.98 11.32
N ALA A 517 -13.66 -21.20 10.28
CA ALA A 517 -14.71 -20.19 10.32
C ALA A 517 -16.12 -20.82 10.47
N ARG A 518 -16.41 -21.89 9.73
CA ARG A 518 -17.68 -22.62 9.85
C ARG A 518 -17.84 -23.22 11.26
N LEU A 519 -16.81 -23.89 11.77
CA LEU A 519 -16.84 -24.50 13.10
C LEU A 519 -17.03 -23.45 14.21
N ALA A 520 -16.33 -22.32 14.12
CA ALA A 520 -16.51 -21.19 15.04
C ALA A 520 -17.95 -20.66 15.01
N SER A 521 -18.52 -20.48 13.81
CA SER A 521 -19.91 -20.03 13.63
C SER A 521 -20.91 -21.01 14.24
N TYR A 522 -20.80 -22.30 13.92
CA TYR A 522 -21.72 -23.33 14.41
C TYR A 522 -21.66 -23.47 15.94
N TRP A 523 -20.48 -23.49 16.56
CA TRP A 523 -20.38 -23.56 18.02
C TRP A 523 -20.88 -22.29 18.72
N TYR A 524 -20.64 -21.11 18.13
CA TYR A 524 -21.15 -19.84 18.66
C TYR A 524 -22.69 -19.81 18.65
N HIS A 525 -23.32 -20.18 17.53
CA HIS A 525 -24.78 -20.24 17.41
C HIS A 525 -25.41 -21.44 18.13
N ALA A 526 -24.63 -22.47 18.47
CA ALA A 526 -25.05 -23.52 19.41
C ALA A 526 -25.09 -23.05 20.87
N HIS A 527 -24.57 -21.86 21.18
CA HIS A 527 -24.46 -21.30 22.54
C HIS A 527 -23.64 -22.18 23.51
N ASP A 528 -22.60 -22.84 23.00
CA ASP A 528 -21.71 -23.71 23.78
C ASP A 528 -20.35 -23.05 24.00
N ALA A 529 -20.23 -22.22 25.04
CA ALA A 529 -19.02 -21.41 25.27
C ALA A 529 -17.74 -22.24 25.44
N ALA A 530 -17.85 -23.47 25.97
CA ALA A 530 -16.72 -24.36 26.18
C ALA A 530 -16.09 -24.81 24.85
N LYS A 531 -16.90 -25.00 23.82
CA LYS A 531 -16.48 -25.38 22.47
C LYS A 531 -16.27 -24.18 21.54
N ALA A 532 -17.06 -23.13 21.70
CA ALA A 532 -17.02 -21.94 20.86
C ALA A 532 -15.74 -21.13 21.08
N LEU A 533 -15.28 -20.95 22.32
CA LEU A 533 -14.10 -20.12 22.59
C LEU A 533 -12.83 -20.64 21.88
N PRO A 534 -12.45 -21.94 21.98
CA PRO A 534 -11.34 -22.48 21.19
C PRO A 534 -11.53 -22.33 19.68
N ALA A 535 -12.72 -22.67 19.16
CA ALA A 535 -12.99 -22.63 17.72
C ALA A 535 -12.91 -21.21 17.13
N VAL A 536 -13.40 -20.20 17.86
CA VAL A 536 -13.32 -18.79 17.46
C VAL A 536 -11.86 -18.31 17.45
N LEU A 537 -11.03 -18.75 18.40
CA LEU A 537 -9.60 -18.41 18.41
C LEU A 537 -8.85 -19.05 17.24
N ASP A 538 -9.14 -20.31 16.91
CA ASP A 538 -8.58 -20.98 15.73
C ASP A 538 -8.96 -20.25 14.44
N ALA A 539 -10.23 -19.83 14.31
CA ALA A 539 -10.68 -19.01 13.19
C ALA A 539 -9.97 -17.65 13.13
N ALA A 540 -9.70 -17.01 14.28
CA ALA A 540 -8.98 -15.74 14.34
C ALA A 540 -7.51 -15.88 13.88
N VAL A 541 -6.87 -17.01 14.20
CA VAL A 541 -5.52 -17.35 13.71
C VAL A 541 -5.53 -17.53 12.19
N GLU A 542 -6.54 -18.19 11.65
CA GLU A 542 -6.65 -18.38 10.20
C GLU A 542 -6.92 -17.04 9.47
N ALA A 543 -7.80 -16.20 10.02
CA ALA A 543 -8.02 -14.84 9.52
C ALA A 543 -6.73 -14.00 9.55
N ARG A 544 -5.89 -14.14 10.59
CA ARG A 544 -4.55 -13.50 10.65
C ARG A 544 -3.68 -13.92 9.46
N ARG A 545 -3.62 -15.22 9.13
CA ARG A 545 -2.79 -15.76 8.05
C ARG A 545 -3.21 -15.23 6.67
N ARG A 546 -4.49 -14.92 6.50
CA ARG A 546 -5.06 -14.35 5.26
C ARG A 546 -5.00 -12.82 5.17
N HIS A 547 -4.44 -12.12 6.17
CA HIS A 547 -4.55 -10.66 6.31
C HIS A 547 -6.00 -10.14 6.42
N ALA A 548 -6.94 -10.99 6.84
CA ALA A 548 -8.33 -10.64 7.10
C ALA A 548 -8.48 -9.99 8.49
N HIS A 549 -7.84 -8.83 8.68
CA HIS A 549 -7.70 -8.19 10.00
C HIS A 549 -9.03 -7.72 10.59
N ALA A 550 -10.01 -7.36 9.76
CA ALA A 550 -11.33 -6.92 10.22
C ALA A 550 -12.17 -8.10 10.75
N GLU A 551 -12.14 -9.24 10.05
CA GLU A 551 -12.78 -10.48 10.46
C GLU A 551 -12.11 -11.01 11.72
N ARG A 552 -10.77 -11.01 11.76
CA ARG A 552 -10.00 -11.34 12.97
C ARG A 552 -10.41 -10.50 14.17
N LEU A 553 -10.59 -9.18 14.01
CA LEU A 553 -11.01 -8.32 15.13
C LEU A 553 -12.37 -8.76 15.69
N ARG A 554 -13.35 -9.05 14.82
CA ARG A 554 -14.68 -9.47 15.26
C ARG A 554 -14.67 -10.83 15.94
N LEU A 555 -13.90 -11.79 15.41
CA LEU A 555 -13.65 -13.07 16.08
C LEU A 555 -13.01 -12.89 17.46
N LEU A 556 -12.03 -11.99 17.60
CA LEU A 556 -11.42 -11.69 18.90
C LEU A 556 -12.39 -10.99 19.86
N GLU A 557 -13.26 -10.10 19.38
CA GLU A 557 -14.34 -9.51 20.19
C GLU A 557 -15.30 -10.60 20.70
N ARG A 558 -15.67 -11.57 19.87
CA ARG A 558 -16.47 -12.75 20.30
C ARG A 558 -15.73 -13.60 21.31
N ALA A 559 -14.43 -13.85 21.11
CA ALA A 559 -13.63 -14.58 22.09
C ALA A 559 -13.60 -13.84 23.45
N MET A 560 -13.56 -12.51 23.43
CA MET A 560 -13.64 -11.67 24.63
C MET A 560 -15.03 -11.75 25.29
N GLU A 561 -16.13 -11.78 24.51
CA GLU A 561 -17.49 -12.00 25.02
C GLU A 561 -17.65 -13.38 25.68
N LEU A 562 -17.07 -14.42 25.06
CA LEU A 562 -17.13 -15.80 25.55
C LEU A 562 -16.22 -16.06 26.75
N TRP A 563 -15.27 -15.17 27.04
CA TRP A 563 -14.22 -15.41 28.02
C TRP A 563 -14.75 -15.70 29.43
N ASP A 564 -15.70 -14.91 29.91
CA ASP A 564 -16.19 -15.03 31.29
C ASP A 564 -17.21 -16.17 31.46
N VAL A 565 -17.88 -16.55 30.38
CA VAL A 565 -18.86 -17.66 30.37
C VAL A 565 -18.22 -19.03 30.11
N ALA A 566 -17.02 -19.07 29.54
CA ALA A 566 -16.30 -20.33 29.30
C ALA A 566 -15.78 -20.94 30.63
N PRO A 567 -15.90 -22.27 30.82
CA PRO A 567 -15.41 -22.93 32.02
C PRO A 567 -13.91 -22.66 32.27
N GLY A 568 -13.53 -22.50 33.54
CA GLY A 568 -12.13 -22.23 33.93
C GLY A 568 -11.14 -23.29 33.42
N ALA A 569 -11.54 -24.57 33.37
CA ALA A 569 -10.73 -25.66 32.83
C ALA A 569 -10.43 -25.49 31.33
N VAL A 570 -11.39 -24.97 30.54
CA VAL A 570 -11.18 -24.67 29.12
C VAL A 570 -10.19 -23.53 28.98
N ARG A 571 -10.40 -22.43 29.73
CA ARG A 571 -9.48 -21.28 29.71
C ARG A 571 -8.05 -21.65 30.10
N ALA A 572 -7.89 -22.49 31.12
CA ALA A 572 -6.59 -22.98 31.58
C ALA A 572 -5.89 -23.89 30.55
N ALA A 573 -6.63 -24.50 29.63
CA ALA A 573 -6.09 -25.35 28.55
C ALA A 573 -5.71 -24.55 27.29
N LEU A 574 -6.27 -23.36 27.08
CA LEU A 574 -5.94 -22.51 25.94
C LEU A 574 -4.47 -22.05 26.01
N ARG A 575 -3.82 -22.01 24.85
CA ARG A 575 -2.44 -21.53 24.70
C ARG A 575 -2.39 -20.40 23.69
N PRO A 576 -1.52 -19.40 23.88
CA PRO A 576 -1.20 -18.44 22.82
C PRO A 576 -0.64 -19.18 21.60
N VAL A 577 -1.32 -19.07 20.47
CA VAL A 577 -0.86 -19.66 19.19
C VAL A 577 0.24 -18.81 18.57
N ASP A 578 0.17 -17.51 18.79
CA ASP A 578 1.15 -16.49 18.40
C ASP A 578 0.96 -15.28 19.33
N TYR A 579 1.93 -14.38 19.37
CA TYR A 579 1.81 -13.10 20.08
C TYR A 579 1.69 -11.93 19.10
N ALA A 580 1.13 -10.85 19.61
CA ALA A 580 0.91 -9.63 18.87
C ALA A 580 2.22 -8.82 18.80
N GLU A 581 2.94 -8.90 17.67
CA GLU A 581 4.23 -8.19 17.50
C GLU A 581 5.24 -8.59 18.60
N VAL A 582 5.81 -7.63 19.32
CA VAL A 582 6.73 -7.86 20.45
C VAL A 582 6.00 -7.96 21.80
N TYR A 583 4.67 -8.05 21.80
CA TYR A 583 3.88 -8.15 23.02
C TYR A 583 4.40 -9.31 23.86
N PRO A 584 4.78 -9.07 25.12
CA PRO A 584 5.53 -10.04 25.87
C PRO A 584 4.64 -11.23 26.24
N ALA A 585 5.09 -12.42 25.84
CA ALA A 585 4.83 -13.64 26.60
C ALA A 585 5.35 -13.41 28.02
N CYS A 586 4.76 -14.04 29.05
CA CYS A 586 5.17 -13.84 30.45
C CYS A 586 6.58 -14.39 30.79
N GLY A 587 7.53 -14.44 29.84
CA GLY A 587 8.84 -15.10 29.97
C GLY A 587 8.73 -16.63 30.13
N CYS A 588 7.51 -17.15 30.14
CA CYS A 588 7.17 -18.55 30.31
C CYS A 588 7.04 -19.24 28.95
N ASP A 589 7.27 -20.56 28.91
CA ASP A 589 7.11 -21.36 27.69
C ASP A 589 5.66 -21.25 27.17
N PRO A 590 5.44 -20.74 25.94
CA PRO A 590 4.10 -20.59 25.35
C PRO A 590 3.33 -21.92 25.27
N ALA A 591 4.01 -23.06 25.20
CA ALA A 591 3.37 -24.37 25.19
C ALA A 591 2.74 -24.74 26.54
N THR A 592 3.24 -24.17 27.64
CA THR A 592 2.80 -24.50 29.00
C THR A 592 1.99 -23.38 29.65
N THR A 593 2.08 -22.15 29.12
CA THR A 593 1.44 -20.96 29.69
C THR A 593 0.00 -20.79 29.20
N PRO A 594 -1.01 -20.72 30.09
CA PRO A 594 -2.37 -20.43 29.70
C PRO A 594 -2.53 -19.06 29.04
N LEU A 595 -3.40 -19.00 28.02
CA LEU A 595 -3.84 -17.74 27.41
C LEU A 595 -4.55 -16.87 28.45
N ARG A 596 -4.32 -15.56 28.40
CA ARG A 596 -4.97 -14.58 29.29
C ARG A 596 -5.84 -13.62 28.50
N TYR A 597 -6.80 -13.00 29.19
CA TYR A 597 -7.69 -12.00 28.59
C TYR A 597 -6.92 -10.79 28.02
N LEU A 598 -5.83 -10.39 28.68
CA LEU A 598 -4.93 -9.33 28.20
C LEU A 598 -4.28 -9.66 26.85
N ASP A 599 -3.97 -10.94 26.61
CA ASP A 599 -3.33 -11.39 25.37
C ASP A 599 -4.33 -11.30 24.20
N LEU A 600 -5.62 -11.59 24.45
CA LEU A 600 -6.70 -11.36 23.48
C LEU A 600 -6.87 -9.88 23.14
N MET A 601 -6.83 -9.00 24.13
CA MET A 601 -6.92 -7.56 23.91
C MET A 601 -5.72 -7.02 23.12
N ALA A 602 -4.51 -7.57 23.32
CA ALA A 602 -3.33 -7.21 22.53
C ALA A 602 -3.51 -7.59 21.05
N GLU A 603 -3.93 -8.84 20.80
CA GLU A 603 -4.24 -9.31 19.44
C GLU A 603 -5.37 -8.48 18.78
N ALA A 604 -6.39 -8.09 19.54
CA ALA A 604 -7.51 -7.30 19.04
C ALA A 604 -7.09 -5.84 18.75
N ALA A 605 -6.24 -5.24 19.58
CA ALA A 605 -5.69 -3.91 19.34
C ALA A 605 -4.89 -3.85 18.03
N VAL A 606 -4.05 -4.86 17.75
CA VAL A 606 -3.32 -4.95 16.47
C VAL A 606 -4.26 -5.17 15.30
N ALA A 607 -5.21 -6.10 15.42
CA ALA A 607 -6.19 -6.36 14.37
C ALA A 607 -7.01 -5.11 14.02
N GLY A 608 -7.44 -4.34 15.03
CA GLY A 608 -8.16 -3.08 14.83
C GLY A 608 -7.31 -1.97 14.21
N ARG A 609 -6.02 -1.87 14.56
CA ARG A 609 -5.09 -0.93 13.91
C ARG A 609 -4.91 -1.26 12.42
N LEU A 610 -4.64 -2.54 12.11
CA LEU A 610 -4.36 -3.00 10.74
C LEU A 610 -5.60 -3.01 9.84
N SER A 611 -6.79 -3.18 10.39
CA SER A 611 -8.06 -3.12 9.64
C SER A 611 -8.63 -1.71 9.46
N GLY A 612 -8.00 -0.69 10.06
CA GLY A 612 -8.49 0.69 10.02
C GLY A 612 -9.58 1.01 11.06
N GLU A 613 -10.01 0.03 11.87
CA GLU A 613 -10.93 0.18 13.01
C GLU A 613 -10.26 0.86 14.23
N ARG A 614 -9.64 2.02 13.99
CA ARG A 614 -8.75 2.73 14.93
C ARG A 614 -9.44 3.12 16.23
N GLU A 615 -10.72 3.51 16.16
CA GLU A 615 -11.51 3.85 17.36
C GLU A 615 -11.79 2.63 18.24
N ARG A 616 -12.07 1.48 17.63
CA ARG A 616 -12.26 0.23 18.36
C ARG A 616 -10.95 -0.20 19.01
N ALA A 617 -9.85 -0.19 18.26
CA ALA A 617 -8.51 -0.47 18.78
C ALA A 617 -8.17 0.43 19.97
N LEU A 618 -8.44 1.74 19.87
CA LEU A 618 -8.19 2.68 20.96
C LEU A 618 -9.01 2.37 22.22
N LYS A 619 -10.29 1.97 22.07
CA LYS A 619 -11.13 1.55 23.21
C LYS A 619 -10.59 0.29 23.87
N ILE A 620 -10.14 -0.69 23.09
CA ILE A 620 -9.54 -1.93 23.57
C ILE A 620 -8.25 -1.63 24.33
N THR A 621 -7.33 -0.85 23.74
CA THR A 621 -6.07 -0.43 24.39
C THR A 621 -6.32 0.31 25.71
N LYS A 622 -7.29 1.25 25.74
CA LYS A 622 -7.66 1.95 26.98
C LYS A 622 -8.22 1.02 28.05
N ARG A 623 -8.99 -0.01 27.68
CA ARG A 623 -9.51 -1.01 28.62
C ARG A 623 -8.39 -1.89 29.17
N ALA A 624 -7.46 -2.33 28.31
CA ALA A 624 -6.32 -3.14 28.72
C ALA A 624 -5.41 -2.39 29.70
N LEU A 625 -5.14 -1.09 29.47
CA LEU A 625 -4.37 -0.25 30.39
C LEU A 625 -5.05 -0.11 31.76
N ARG A 626 -6.37 0.09 31.81
CA ARG A 626 -7.10 0.12 33.10
C ARG A 626 -7.02 -1.20 33.87
N LEU A 627 -7.14 -2.32 33.17
CA LEU A 627 -7.00 -3.64 33.82
C LEU A 627 -5.59 -3.85 34.39
N LEU A 628 -4.55 -3.37 33.69
CA LEU A 628 -3.17 -3.42 34.19
C LEU A 628 -2.93 -2.46 35.37
N GLU A 629 -3.64 -1.34 35.44
CA GLU A 629 -3.64 -0.43 36.60
C GLU A 629 -4.34 -1.07 37.80
N GLU A 630 -5.52 -1.67 37.60
CA GLU A 630 -6.26 -2.39 38.65
C GLU A 630 -5.48 -3.59 39.21
N GLU A 631 -4.73 -4.32 38.37
CA GLU A 631 -3.85 -5.42 38.80
C GLU A 631 -2.65 -4.95 39.64
N GLN A 632 -2.20 -3.69 39.49
CA GLN A 632 -1.09 -3.12 40.29
C GLN A 632 -1.50 -2.83 41.73
N ASP A 633 -2.76 -2.50 41.97
CA ASP A 633 -3.30 -2.13 43.28
C ASP A 633 -3.61 -3.36 44.16
N LEU A 634 -3.50 -4.57 43.62
CA LEU A 634 -3.71 -5.82 44.35
C LEU A 634 -2.44 -6.24 45.13
N PRO A 635 -2.57 -6.71 46.39
CA PRO A 635 -1.42 -7.19 47.16
C PRO A 635 -0.78 -8.40 46.48
N ALA A 636 0.55 -8.43 46.43
CA ALA A 636 1.36 -9.46 45.79
C ALA A 636 1.08 -10.86 46.38
N VAL A 637 0.12 -11.60 45.82
CA VAL A 637 -0.06 -13.02 46.14
C VAL A 637 0.88 -13.84 45.26
N SER A 638 1.59 -14.77 45.90
CA SER A 638 2.74 -15.52 45.40
C SER A 638 2.49 -16.36 44.14
N SER A 639 2.45 -15.72 42.98
CA SER A 639 2.71 -16.36 41.69
C SER A 639 4.11 -15.93 41.25
N SER A 640 5.04 -16.89 41.20
CA SER A 640 6.46 -16.69 40.87
C SER A 640 6.70 -16.26 39.40
N CYS A 641 5.65 -15.98 38.63
CA CYS A 641 5.71 -15.48 37.26
C CYS A 641 5.05 -14.10 37.08
N THR A 642 4.52 -13.51 38.15
CA THR A 642 3.79 -12.24 38.14
C THR A 642 4.36 -11.31 39.20
N GLY A 643 5.33 -10.48 38.81
CA GLY A 643 5.67 -9.31 39.59
C GLY A 643 4.47 -8.35 39.66
N THR A 644 4.36 -7.60 40.74
CA THR A 644 3.42 -6.48 40.90
C THR A 644 3.57 -5.48 39.75
N GLY A 645 2.51 -5.30 38.96
CA GLY A 645 2.50 -4.55 37.71
C GLY A 645 3.28 -5.26 36.61
N ASP A 646 2.69 -5.41 35.43
CA ASP A 646 3.43 -5.84 34.24
C ASP A 646 3.81 -4.60 33.39
N PRO A 647 4.93 -3.92 33.74
CA PRO A 647 5.33 -2.68 33.08
C PRO A 647 5.65 -2.88 31.60
N LEU A 648 6.08 -4.08 31.19
CA LEU A 648 6.37 -4.37 29.78
C LEU A 648 5.08 -4.44 28.96
N ARG A 649 4.03 -5.12 29.45
CA ARG A 649 2.71 -5.13 28.77
C ARG A 649 2.09 -3.74 28.74
N ALA A 650 2.18 -2.99 29.84
CA ALA A 650 1.70 -1.62 29.89
C ALA A 650 2.43 -0.74 28.88
N ALA A 651 3.77 -0.79 28.85
CA ALA A 651 4.58 -0.04 27.89
C ALA A 651 4.22 -0.37 26.44
N TRP A 652 4.03 -1.66 26.11
CA TRP A 652 3.60 -2.06 24.78
C TRP A 652 2.23 -1.48 24.40
N PHE A 653 1.23 -1.53 25.29
CA PHE A 653 -0.08 -0.92 25.03
C PHE A 653 0.02 0.61 24.87
N TRP A 654 0.92 1.27 25.60
CA TRP A 654 1.20 2.69 25.41
C TRP A 654 1.83 2.98 24.03
N VAL A 655 2.74 2.15 23.53
CA VAL A 655 3.26 2.25 22.15
C VAL A 655 2.14 2.10 21.13
N GLN A 656 1.25 1.11 21.28
CA GLN A 656 0.11 0.95 20.38
C GLN A 656 -0.83 2.15 20.41
N ARG A 657 -1.07 2.73 21.60
CA ARG A 657 -1.86 3.94 21.77
C ARG A 657 -1.22 5.14 21.07
N SER A 658 0.10 5.30 21.16
CA SER A 658 0.84 6.35 20.45
C SER A 658 0.61 6.26 18.94
N ARG A 659 0.76 5.07 18.35
CA ARG A 659 0.49 4.82 16.92
C ARG A 659 -0.94 5.20 16.54
N LEU A 660 -1.92 4.89 17.39
CA LEU A 660 -3.33 5.24 17.16
C LEU A 660 -3.59 6.75 17.25
N MET A 661 -2.92 7.49 18.16
CA MET A 661 -3.04 8.96 18.24
C MET A 661 -2.54 9.65 16.98
N GLN A 662 -1.37 9.22 16.50
CA GLN A 662 -0.79 9.71 15.23
C GLN A 662 -1.74 9.41 14.04
N ASN A 663 -2.22 8.17 13.94
CA ASN A 663 -3.07 7.73 12.82
C ASN A 663 -4.50 8.28 12.83
N THR A 664 -4.97 8.83 13.95
CA THR A 664 -6.29 9.49 14.07
C THR A 664 -6.22 11.00 14.09
N ALA A 665 -5.02 11.58 13.89
CA ALA A 665 -4.75 13.01 13.96
C ALA A 665 -5.26 13.64 15.27
N ARG A 666 -5.15 12.91 16.39
CA ARG A 666 -5.53 13.38 17.74
C ARG A 666 -4.35 13.91 18.56
N GLY A 667 -3.13 13.75 18.03
CA GLY A 667 -1.88 14.21 18.60
C GLY A 667 -0.69 13.50 17.97
N ASP A 668 0.51 13.96 18.30
CA ASP A 668 1.80 13.42 17.85
C ASP A 668 2.17 12.08 18.50
N GLY A 669 1.43 11.66 19.54
CA GLY A 669 1.67 10.43 20.28
C GLY A 669 2.87 10.44 21.22
N TRP A 670 3.50 11.60 21.48
CA TRP A 670 4.66 11.70 22.36
C TRP A 670 4.33 11.40 23.81
N ARG A 671 3.21 11.92 24.32
CA ARG A 671 2.78 11.68 25.70
C ARG A 671 2.72 10.18 26.02
N GLU A 672 2.12 9.42 25.11
CA GLU A 672 2.05 7.96 25.18
C GLU A 672 3.46 7.30 25.17
N LEU A 673 4.34 7.71 24.25
CA LEU A 673 5.71 7.17 24.16
C LEU A 673 6.55 7.49 25.40
N GLY A 674 6.43 8.71 25.94
CA GLY A 674 7.11 9.11 27.16
C GLY A 674 6.68 8.26 28.37
N THR A 675 5.39 7.94 28.48
CA THR A 675 4.90 7.00 29.50
C THR A 675 5.47 5.59 29.28
N ALA A 676 5.49 5.09 28.05
CA ALA A 676 6.09 3.78 27.75
C ALA A 676 7.60 3.74 28.09
N GLN A 677 8.33 4.82 27.79
CA GLN A 677 9.76 4.94 28.08
C GLN A 677 10.05 4.96 29.59
N GLU A 678 9.19 5.61 30.39
CA GLU A 678 9.32 5.60 31.84
C GLU A 678 9.08 4.20 32.41
N LEU A 679 8.05 3.49 31.92
CA LEU A 679 7.70 2.16 32.40
C LEU A 679 8.80 1.11 32.18
N VAL A 680 9.57 1.23 31.09
CA VAL A 680 10.70 0.32 30.81
C VAL A 680 12.01 0.74 31.45
N ARG A 681 12.07 1.93 32.07
CA ARG A 681 13.30 2.44 32.67
C ARG A 681 13.74 1.57 33.84
N GLY A 682 15.02 1.19 33.84
CA GLY A 682 15.61 0.36 34.90
C GLY A 682 15.27 -1.12 34.81
N LEU A 683 14.44 -1.56 33.85
CA LEU A 683 14.18 -2.97 33.59
C LEU A 683 15.31 -3.61 32.77
N PRO A 684 15.52 -4.95 32.89
CA PRO A 684 16.40 -5.69 32.00
C PRO A 684 16.06 -5.47 30.50
N PRO A 685 17.04 -5.53 29.59
CA PRO A 685 16.78 -5.48 28.16
C PRO A 685 15.78 -6.54 27.72
N SER A 686 14.82 -6.14 26.88
CA SER A 686 13.79 -6.99 26.29
C SER A 686 13.40 -6.47 24.91
N GLU A 687 12.67 -7.25 24.11
CA GLU A 687 12.17 -6.81 22.81
C GLU A 687 11.25 -5.58 22.93
N VAL A 688 10.37 -5.55 23.94
CA VAL A 688 9.52 -4.38 24.23
C VAL A 688 10.37 -3.16 24.53
N HIS A 689 11.43 -3.31 25.33
CA HIS A 689 12.32 -2.21 25.66
C HIS A 689 13.02 -1.67 24.38
N ALA A 690 13.48 -2.58 23.51
CA ALA A 690 14.07 -2.20 22.22
C ALA A 690 13.05 -1.49 21.31
N GLU A 691 11.80 -1.98 21.23
CA GLU A 691 10.73 -1.35 20.44
C GLU A 691 10.38 0.05 20.95
N VAL A 692 10.24 0.21 22.28
CA VAL A 692 9.96 1.51 22.90
C VAL A 692 11.06 2.52 22.56
N LEU A 693 12.33 2.14 22.72
CA LEU A 693 13.45 3.02 22.39
C LEU A 693 13.56 3.32 20.89
N ALA A 694 13.28 2.34 20.03
CA ALA A 694 13.25 2.55 18.58
C ALA A 694 12.12 3.51 18.18
N ALA A 695 10.94 3.39 18.79
CA ALA A 695 9.80 4.28 18.56
C ALA A 695 10.07 5.70 19.06
N VAL A 696 10.65 5.84 20.26
CA VAL A 696 11.12 7.13 20.81
C VAL A 696 12.14 7.77 19.88
N ALA A 697 13.18 7.04 19.47
CA ALA A 697 14.21 7.56 18.59
C ALA A 697 13.65 8.01 17.23
N ASN A 698 12.75 7.22 16.63
CA ASN A 698 12.11 7.58 15.36
C ASN A 698 11.20 8.81 15.50
N TRP A 699 10.45 8.92 16.59
CA TRP A 699 9.64 10.11 16.87
C TRP A 699 10.53 11.33 17.07
N SER A 700 11.56 11.22 17.92
CA SER A 700 12.48 12.32 18.21
C SER A 700 13.24 12.77 16.97
N MET A 701 13.69 11.87 16.10
CA MET A 701 14.36 12.23 14.83
C MET A 701 13.51 13.19 13.97
N LEU A 702 12.17 13.03 13.98
CA LEU A 702 11.26 13.83 13.16
C LEU A 702 10.77 15.12 13.83
N HIS A 703 10.81 15.20 15.17
CA HIS A 703 10.22 16.31 15.94
C HIS A 703 11.26 17.13 16.69
N VAL A 704 12.17 16.45 17.40
CA VAL A 704 13.18 17.03 18.31
C VAL A 704 14.52 16.29 18.18
N PRO A 705 15.15 16.28 16.99
CA PRO A 705 16.43 15.60 16.79
C PRO A 705 17.50 16.19 17.70
N GLY A 706 18.32 15.34 18.31
CA GLY A 706 19.32 15.75 19.30
C GLY A 706 20.05 14.58 19.96
N PRO A 707 20.93 14.87 20.95
CA PRO A 707 21.74 13.87 21.65
C PRO A 707 20.91 12.77 22.32
N GLU A 708 19.75 13.11 22.89
CA GLU A 708 18.85 12.16 23.52
C GLU A 708 18.24 11.19 22.50
N ALA A 709 17.91 11.68 21.31
CA ALA A 709 17.42 10.85 20.21
C ALA A 709 18.49 9.87 19.74
N LEU A 710 19.74 10.35 19.62
CA LEU A 710 20.89 9.52 19.25
C LEU A 710 21.12 8.41 20.28
N SER A 711 21.16 8.75 21.57
CA SER A 711 21.32 7.78 22.66
C SER A 711 20.19 6.75 22.70
N ALA A 712 18.94 7.17 22.47
CA ALA A 712 17.81 6.25 22.38
C ALA A 712 17.97 5.28 21.20
N ALA A 713 18.43 5.77 20.04
CA ALA A 713 18.66 4.94 18.85
C ALA A 713 19.80 3.92 19.07
N GLU A 714 20.93 4.34 19.64
CA GLU A 714 22.06 3.47 19.97
C GLU A 714 21.64 2.33 20.91
N ARG A 715 20.93 2.68 21.99
CA ARG A 715 20.41 1.69 22.93
C ARG A 715 19.37 0.77 22.31
N ALA A 716 18.52 1.28 21.43
CA ALA A 716 17.56 0.46 20.70
C ALA A 716 18.27 -0.60 19.84
N VAL A 717 19.34 -0.21 19.14
CA VAL A 717 20.18 -1.15 18.35
C VAL A 717 20.85 -2.17 19.26
N GLU A 718 21.45 -1.74 20.36
CA GLU A 718 22.09 -2.62 21.33
C GLU A 718 21.12 -3.67 21.88
N TYR A 719 19.95 -3.23 22.36
CA TYR A 719 18.97 -4.14 22.96
C TYR A 719 18.34 -5.07 21.93
N ALA A 720 18.04 -4.57 20.72
CA ALA A 720 17.54 -5.42 19.65
C ALA A 720 18.53 -6.52 19.28
N ARG A 721 19.85 -6.22 19.25
CA ARG A 721 20.89 -7.22 19.01
C ARG A 721 20.98 -8.26 20.12
N MET A 722 20.96 -7.82 21.38
CA MET A 722 20.98 -8.73 22.53
C MET A 722 19.80 -9.73 22.48
N MET A 723 18.62 -9.28 22.03
CA MET A 723 17.42 -10.11 21.94
C MET A 723 17.31 -10.88 20.61
N GLY A 724 18.18 -10.64 19.63
CA GLY A 724 18.06 -11.21 18.29
C GLY A 724 16.87 -10.67 17.47
N ALA A 725 16.30 -9.52 17.85
CA ALA A 725 15.15 -8.89 17.19
C ALA A 725 15.58 -8.09 15.96
N ARG A 726 15.83 -8.78 14.84
CA ARG A 726 16.45 -8.22 13.63
C ARG A 726 15.62 -7.13 12.94
N ASP A 727 14.29 -7.23 12.99
CA ASP A 727 13.37 -6.21 12.47
C ASP A 727 13.48 -4.89 13.23
N ILE A 728 13.50 -4.95 14.57
CA ILE A 728 13.71 -3.79 15.44
C ILE A 728 15.13 -3.24 15.24
N GLU A 729 16.13 -4.13 15.13
CA GLU A 729 17.52 -3.74 14.90
C GLU A 729 17.65 -2.91 13.62
N PHE A 730 17.16 -3.41 12.47
CA PHE A 730 17.26 -2.68 11.21
C PHE A 730 16.50 -1.36 11.22
N ASN A 731 15.32 -1.34 11.86
CA ASN A 731 14.56 -0.11 12.04
C ASN A 731 15.36 0.93 12.85
N ALA A 732 15.92 0.53 14.00
CA ALA A 732 16.70 1.40 14.86
C ALA A 732 18.01 1.85 14.21
N ARG A 733 18.70 0.96 13.48
CA ARG A 733 19.94 1.28 12.73
C ARG A 733 19.69 2.30 11.64
N LEU A 734 18.55 2.24 10.95
CA LEU A 734 18.19 3.24 9.94
C LEU A 734 18.01 4.63 10.57
N THR A 735 17.31 4.71 11.71
CA THR A 735 17.13 5.95 12.48
C THR A 735 18.47 6.47 13.02
N LEU A 736 19.30 5.58 13.59
CA LEU A 736 20.64 5.91 14.08
C LEU A 736 21.52 6.47 12.96
N GLY A 737 21.51 5.84 11.78
CA GLY A 737 22.26 6.31 10.61
C GLY A 737 21.88 7.73 10.20
N GLY A 738 20.58 8.04 10.18
CA GLY A 738 20.10 9.41 9.91
C GLY A 738 20.56 10.42 10.96
N LEU A 739 20.39 10.09 12.24
CA LEU A 739 20.84 10.95 13.36
C LEU A 739 22.35 11.18 13.37
N LEU A 740 23.16 10.19 12.97
CA LEU A 740 24.61 10.35 12.81
C LEU A 740 24.96 11.34 11.70
N VAL A 741 24.30 11.25 10.54
CA VAL A 741 24.46 12.21 9.45
C VAL A 741 24.10 13.62 9.93
N ASP A 742 22.98 13.76 10.64
CA ASP A 742 22.50 15.04 11.17
C ASP A 742 23.43 15.64 12.24
N ALA A 743 24.11 14.80 13.03
CA ALA A 743 25.14 15.18 13.98
C ALA A 743 26.50 15.52 13.32
N GLY A 744 26.67 15.16 12.05
CA GLY A 744 27.86 15.43 11.23
C GLY A 744 28.82 14.26 11.07
N ASP A 745 28.49 13.07 11.58
CA ASP A 745 29.23 11.82 11.30
C ASP A 745 28.65 11.14 10.05
N ILE A 746 28.92 11.75 8.90
CA ILE A 746 28.27 11.45 7.64
C ILE A 746 28.64 10.06 7.13
N ASP A 747 29.93 9.71 7.18
CA ASP A 747 30.43 8.45 6.62
C ASP A 747 29.92 7.26 7.44
N ALA A 748 29.96 7.33 8.77
CA ALA A 748 29.41 6.28 9.64
C ALA A 748 27.89 6.15 9.47
N GLY A 749 27.18 7.29 9.43
CA GLY A 749 25.72 7.30 9.25
C GLY A 749 25.29 6.68 7.93
N LEU A 750 25.90 7.08 6.81
CA LEU A 750 25.59 6.51 5.49
C LEU A 750 25.97 5.03 5.38
N ALA A 751 27.13 4.62 5.92
CA ALA A 751 27.54 3.22 5.92
C ALA A 751 26.49 2.33 6.62
N GLN A 752 25.98 2.75 7.78
CA GLN A 752 24.90 2.04 8.49
C GLN A 752 23.64 1.90 7.62
N MET A 753 23.22 2.98 6.94
CA MET A 753 22.01 2.97 6.12
C MET A 753 22.14 2.10 4.87
N TYR A 754 23.30 2.11 4.20
CA TYR A 754 23.57 1.22 3.05
C TYR A 754 23.63 -0.25 3.45
N GLU A 755 24.24 -0.59 4.59
CA GLU A 755 24.22 -1.96 5.09
C GLU A 755 22.80 -2.46 5.37
N VAL A 756 21.95 -1.62 5.96
CA VAL A 756 20.52 -1.93 6.16
C VAL A 756 19.79 -2.09 4.83
N LYS A 757 20.08 -1.25 3.83
CA LYS A 757 19.48 -1.34 2.48
C LYS A 757 19.71 -2.72 1.86
N GLU A 758 20.96 -3.18 1.80
CA GLU A 758 21.31 -4.46 1.19
C GLU A 758 20.71 -5.63 1.99
N GLN A 759 20.90 -5.65 3.32
CA GLN A 759 20.46 -6.77 4.15
C GLN A 759 18.93 -6.90 4.25
N ALA A 760 18.20 -5.77 4.31
CA ALA A 760 16.75 -5.80 4.44
C ALA A 760 16.08 -6.36 3.17
N ALA A 761 16.60 -6.02 1.99
CA ALA A 761 16.10 -6.54 0.72
C ALA A 761 16.37 -8.04 0.58
N ASP A 762 17.61 -8.47 0.86
CA ASP A 762 18.04 -9.87 0.76
C ASP A 762 17.27 -10.81 1.71
N LEU A 763 16.97 -10.33 2.92
CA LEU A 763 16.27 -11.10 3.95
C LEU A 763 14.74 -10.95 3.91
N GLY A 764 14.20 -10.17 2.97
CA GLY A 764 12.75 -9.99 2.82
C GLY A 764 12.07 -9.13 3.88
N TYR A 765 12.79 -8.19 4.51
CA TYR A 765 12.20 -7.21 5.43
C TYR A 765 11.56 -6.04 4.67
N THR A 766 10.36 -6.28 4.17
CA THR A 766 9.65 -5.40 3.23
C THR A 766 9.41 -3.98 3.77
N TYR A 767 8.99 -3.86 5.04
CA TYR A 767 8.77 -2.55 5.68
C TYR A 767 10.06 -1.73 5.79
N VAL A 768 11.15 -2.37 6.24
CA VAL A 768 12.47 -1.73 6.35
C VAL A 768 12.99 -1.35 4.97
N THR A 769 12.80 -2.21 3.96
CA THR A 769 13.16 -1.94 2.56
C THR A 769 12.45 -0.70 2.02
N GLY A 770 11.15 -0.54 2.30
CA GLY A 770 10.43 0.69 1.97
C GLY A 770 11.04 1.92 2.67
N ARG A 771 11.25 1.84 3.98
CA ARG A 771 11.77 2.95 4.78
C ARG A 771 13.17 3.39 4.43
N VAL A 772 14.09 2.47 4.11
CA VAL A 772 15.46 2.84 3.74
C VAL A 772 15.51 3.59 2.41
N HIS A 773 14.68 3.21 1.44
CA HIS A 773 14.55 3.92 0.16
C HIS A 773 13.85 5.28 0.27
N VAL A 774 13.21 5.57 1.41
CA VAL A 774 12.72 6.92 1.73
C VAL A 774 13.80 7.72 2.49
N ASN A 775 14.40 7.16 3.52
CA ASN A 775 15.24 7.92 4.45
C ASN A 775 16.67 8.11 3.95
N LEU A 776 17.33 7.10 3.38
CA LEU A 776 18.69 7.21 2.86
C LEU A 776 18.83 8.32 1.80
N PRO A 777 18.03 8.35 0.73
CA PRO A 777 18.13 9.42 -0.26
C PRO A 777 17.73 10.79 0.28
N SER A 778 16.84 10.87 1.29
CA SER A 778 16.54 12.13 1.96
C SER A 778 17.79 12.71 2.66
N HIS A 779 18.58 11.87 3.33
CA HIS A 779 19.82 12.31 3.98
C HIS A 779 20.92 12.64 2.95
N LEU A 780 21.05 11.86 1.87
CA LEU A 780 21.95 12.18 0.74
C LEU A 780 21.62 13.56 0.13
N GLU A 781 20.34 13.84 -0.10
CA GLU A 781 19.89 15.16 -0.58
C GLU A 781 20.24 16.26 0.43
N GLY A 782 20.07 16.00 1.73
CA GLY A 782 20.34 16.97 2.80
C GLY A 782 21.80 17.43 2.90
N ILE A 783 22.75 16.57 2.52
CA ILE A 783 24.18 16.87 2.47
C ILE A 783 24.68 17.28 1.07
N GLY A 784 23.76 17.42 0.10
CA GLY A 784 24.08 17.93 -1.24
C GLY A 784 24.43 16.85 -2.28
N ARG A 785 24.31 15.55 -1.95
CA ARG A 785 24.57 14.41 -2.86
C ARG A 785 23.33 14.03 -3.67
N SER A 786 22.78 15.00 -4.40
CA SER A 786 21.51 14.83 -5.12
C SER A 786 21.55 13.78 -6.24
N ARG A 787 22.69 13.57 -6.91
CA ARG A 787 22.83 12.51 -7.94
C ARG A 787 22.71 11.13 -7.33
N ASP A 788 23.45 10.88 -6.26
CA ASP A 788 23.43 9.60 -5.54
C ASP A 788 22.03 9.30 -4.98
N ALA A 789 21.33 10.33 -4.49
CA ALA A 789 19.94 10.20 -4.07
C ALA A 789 19.03 9.70 -5.21
N VAL A 790 19.16 10.26 -6.42
CA VAL A 790 18.37 9.85 -7.59
C VAL A 790 18.60 8.37 -7.96
N GLU A 791 19.84 7.88 -7.85
CA GLU A 791 20.15 6.47 -8.13
C GLU A 791 19.42 5.53 -7.17
N VAL A 792 19.53 5.78 -5.86
CA VAL A 792 18.84 5.00 -4.82
C VAL A 792 17.32 5.09 -4.98
N LEU A 793 16.79 6.26 -5.33
CA LEU A 793 15.34 6.45 -5.50
C LEU A 793 14.79 5.68 -6.71
N ARG A 794 15.53 5.63 -7.83
CA ARG A 794 15.12 4.86 -9.02
C ARG A 794 15.10 3.36 -8.74
N GLU A 795 16.09 2.85 -8.01
CA GLU A 795 16.08 1.47 -7.49
C GLU A 795 14.86 1.24 -6.59
N GLY A 796 14.62 2.16 -5.66
CA GLY A 796 13.48 2.13 -4.73
C GLY A 796 12.13 2.10 -5.41
N LEU A 797 11.94 2.79 -6.54
CA LEU A 797 10.69 2.74 -7.33
C LEU A 797 10.43 1.34 -7.90
N GLY A 798 11.47 0.65 -8.37
CA GLY A 798 11.34 -0.73 -8.85
C GLY A 798 10.94 -1.68 -7.72
N LEU A 799 11.59 -1.55 -6.55
CA LEU A 799 11.35 -2.40 -5.38
C LEU A 799 10.00 -2.15 -4.73
N THR A 800 9.67 -0.89 -4.40
CA THR A 800 8.40 -0.54 -3.76
C THR A 800 7.21 -0.93 -4.62
N ARG A 801 7.31 -0.77 -5.95
CA ARG A 801 6.30 -1.24 -6.89
C ARG A 801 6.21 -2.76 -6.90
N LYS A 802 7.33 -3.49 -6.97
CA LYS A 802 7.34 -4.97 -6.91
C LYS A 802 6.69 -5.49 -5.62
N LEU A 803 6.92 -4.81 -4.50
CA LEU A 803 6.47 -5.19 -3.17
C LEU A 803 5.07 -4.64 -2.79
N GLY A 804 4.41 -3.89 -3.68
CA GLY A 804 3.08 -3.32 -3.43
C GLY A 804 3.03 -2.26 -2.32
N LEU A 805 4.11 -1.51 -2.11
CA LEU A 805 4.24 -0.53 -1.03
C LEU A 805 3.82 0.89 -1.47
N ALA A 806 2.55 1.09 -1.82
CA ALA A 806 2.06 2.31 -2.48
C ALA A 806 2.43 3.63 -1.77
N ASP A 807 2.25 3.73 -0.45
CA ASP A 807 2.60 4.95 0.29
C ASP A 807 4.12 5.18 0.37
N ASN A 808 4.94 4.12 0.48
CA ASN A 808 6.39 4.26 0.39
C ASN A 808 6.80 4.67 -1.04
N GLU A 809 6.18 4.10 -2.08
CA GLU A 809 6.40 4.53 -3.46
C GLU A 809 6.07 6.03 -3.63
N ALA A 810 4.99 6.52 -3.02
CA ALA A 810 4.63 7.93 -3.03
C ALA A 810 5.71 8.82 -2.39
N TRP A 811 6.28 8.39 -1.26
CA TRP A 811 7.42 9.07 -0.61
C TRP A 811 8.68 9.05 -1.46
N VAL A 812 9.00 7.91 -2.08
CA VAL A 812 10.15 7.77 -3.01
C VAL A 812 9.99 8.72 -4.19
N TRP A 813 8.80 8.80 -4.81
CA TRP A 813 8.52 9.78 -5.86
C TRP A 813 8.69 11.23 -5.39
N GLY A 814 8.23 11.55 -4.17
CA GLY A 814 8.41 12.88 -3.60
C GLY A 814 9.88 13.26 -3.42
N ASN A 815 10.67 12.36 -2.82
CA ASN A 815 12.11 12.59 -2.66
C ASN A 815 12.83 12.69 -4.01
N LEU A 816 12.38 11.93 -5.02
CA LEU A 816 12.90 12.01 -6.37
C LEU A 816 12.60 13.37 -7.00
N GLY A 817 11.39 13.89 -6.84
CA GLY A 817 11.04 15.24 -7.27
C GLY A 817 11.91 16.32 -6.62
N GLU A 818 12.19 16.19 -5.32
CA GLU A 818 13.06 17.13 -4.60
C GLU A 818 14.51 17.09 -5.11
N SER A 819 15.11 15.91 -5.27
CA SER A 819 16.47 15.79 -5.80
C SER A 819 16.57 16.19 -7.28
N LEU A 820 15.55 15.92 -8.10
CA LEU A 820 15.51 16.38 -9.49
C LEU A 820 15.38 17.91 -9.58
N TYR A 821 14.61 18.54 -8.70
CA TYR A 821 14.53 20.00 -8.60
C TYR A 821 15.92 20.60 -8.32
N SER A 822 16.63 20.03 -7.35
CA SER A 822 17.99 20.43 -6.98
C SER A 822 18.98 20.35 -8.14
N LEU A 823 18.89 19.30 -8.95
CA LEU A 823 19.71 19.07 -10.15
C LEU A 823 19.30 19.92 -11.37
N GLY A 824 18.25 20.74 -11.28
CA GLY A 824 17.73 21.53 -12.40
C GLY A 824 16.91 20.72 -13.43
N ARG A 825 16.43 19.52 -13.07
CA ARG A 825 15.62 18.66 -13.95
C ARG A 825 14.13 18.86 -13.63
N TRP A 826 13.65 20.09 -13.83
CA TRP A 826 12.35 20.54 -13.28
C TRP A 826 11.13 19.87 -13.93
N ASP A 827 11.20 19.52 -15.21
CA ASP A 827 10.10 18.81 -15.86
C ASP A 827 9.96 17.38 -15.31
N GLU A 828 11.08 16.66 -15.17
CA GLU A 828 11.09 15.36 -14.51
C GLU A 828 10.67 15.44 -13.03
N ALA A 829 11.00 16.54 -12.34
CA ALA A 829 10.54 16.78 -10.97
C ALA A 829 9.01 16.96 -10.89
N ALA A 830 8.41 17.65 -11.88
CA ALA A 830 6.96 17.80 -11.99
C ALA A 830 6.27 16.47 -12.33
N GLU A 831 6.87 15.66 -13.20
CA GLU A 831 6.41 14.31 -13.50
C GLU A 831 6.45 13.40 -12.27
N ALA A 832 7.55 13.45 -11.50
CA ALA A 832 7.69 12.72 -10.24
C ALA A 832 6.61 13.12 -9.22
N GLY A 833 6.32 14.43 -9.09
CA GLY A 833 5.20 14.93 -8.28
C GLY A 833 3.85 14.36 -8.73
N THR A 834 3.60 14.35 -10.05
CA THR A 834 2.37 13.78 -10.61
C THR A 834 2.28 12.26 -10.39
N ALA A 835 3.41 11.54 -10.48
CA ALA A 835 3.46 10.12 -10.20
C ALA A 835 3.18 9.81 -8.72
N SER A 836 3.72 10.60 -7.79
CA SER A 836 3.42 10.51 -6.35
C SER A 836 1.92 10.63 -6.06
N GLU A 837 1.21 11.53 -6.75
CA GLU A 837 -0.24 11.71 -6.61
C GLU A 837 -1.04 10.46 -6.98
N ARG A 838 -0.58 9.71 -8.00
CA ARG A 838 -1.30 8.52 -8.47
C ARG A 838 -1.25 7.38 -7.46
N VAL A 839 -0.20 7.29 -6.65
CA VAL A 839 0.01 6.19 -5.70
C VAL A 839 -0.28 6.58 -4.24
N GLY A 840 -0.21 7.86 -3.88
CA GLY A 840 -0.34 8.33 -2.49
C GLY A 840 -1.74 8.18 -1.89
N GLN A 841 -1.86 7.35 -0.85
CA GLN A 841 -3.12 7.07 -0.18
C GLN A 841 -3.30 7.90 1.10
N SER A 842 -2.22 8.11 1.87
CA SER A 842 -2.26 8.90 3.10
C SER A 842 -2.07 10.41 2.88
N ALA A 843 -2.40 11.21 3.90
CA ALA A 843 -2.36 12.66 3.81
C ALA A 843 -0.94 13.22 3.66
N LYS A 844 0.05 12.67 4.37
CA LYS A 844 1.42 13.21 4.38
C LYS A 844 2.13 13.14 3.02
N PRO A 845 2.12 12.02 2.27
CA PRO A 845 2.65 12.00 0.90
C PRO A 845 1.98 13.04 -0.02
N ARG A 846 0.67 13.28 0.13
CA ARG A 846 -0.06 14.32 -0.64
C ARG A 846 0.39 15.73 -0.27
N GLY A 847 0.61 16.00 1.02
CA GLY A 847 1.20 17.25 1.50
C GLY A 847 2.61 17.47 0.95
N PHE A 848 3.42 16.41 0.92
CA PHE A 848 4.77 16.48 0.38
C PHE A 848 4.78 16.74 -1.14
N ARG A 849 3.91 16.08 -1.89
CA ARG A 849 3.65 16.37 -3.31
C ARG A 849 3.28 17.84 -3.55
N ALA A 850 2.30 18.34 -2.81
CA ALA A 850 1.87 19.73 -2.92
C ALA A 850 3.03 20.71 -2.64
N THR A 851 3.91 20.38 -1.70
CA THR A 851 5.11 21.19 -1.41
C THR A 851 6.09 21.25 -2.60
N ILE A 852 6.26 20.14 -3.35
CA ILE A 852 7.10 20.10 -4.55
C ILE A 852 6.51 20.95 -5.66
N HIS A 853 5.21 20.82 -5.94
CA HIS A 853 4.54 21.65 -6.95
C HIS A 853 4.56 23.12 -6.58
N ALA A 854 4.35 23.47 -5.31
CA ALA A 854 4.47 24.85 -4.83
C ALA A 854 5.89 25.41 -5.04
N THR A 855 6.92 24.58 -4.80
CA THR A 855 8.32 24.96 -5.01
C THR A 855 8.63 25.22 -6.49
N LEU A 856 8.18 24.34 -7.38
CA LEU A 856 8.35 24.49 -8.83
C LEU A 856 7.59 25.72 -9.36
N ALA A 857 6.33 25.89 -8.93
CA ALA A 857 5.50 27.02 -9.33
C ALA A 857 6.12 28.36 -8.91
N LEU A 858 6.57 28.47 -7.65
CA LEU A 858 7.27 29.66 -7.16
C LEU A 858 8.54 29.95 -7.96
N ALA A 859 9.37 28.93 -8.22
CA ALA A 859 10.61 29.10 -8.99
C ALA A 859 10.37 29.50 -10.45
N ARG A 860 9.24 29.06 -11.05
CA ARG A 860 8.77 29.45 -12.39
C ARG A 860 7.99 30.78 -12.41
N GLY A 861 7.73 31.39 -11.25
CA GLY A 861 6.99 32.65 -11.12
C GLY A 861 5.47 32.52 -11.29
N ASP A 862 4.90 31.33 -11.11
CA ASP A 862 3.45 31.13 -11.03
C ASP A 862 2.98 31.21 -9.57
N LEU A 863 2.76 32.44 -9.10
CA LEU A 863 2.40 32.72 -7.70
C LEU A 863 1.01 32.16 -7.34
N ALA A 864 0.08 32.16 -8.29
CA ALA A 864 -1.27 31.65 -8.07
C ALA A 864 -1.26 30.14 -7.82
N GLU A 865 -0.53 29.37 -8.64
CA GLU A 865 -0.36 27.94 -8.41
C GLU A 865 0.46 27.65 -7.15
N ALA A 866 1.53 28.41 -6.89
CA ALA A 866 2.30 28.27 -5.66
C ALA A 866 1.45 28.47 -4.40
N GLY A 867 0.58 29.49 -4.40
CA GLY A 867 -0.37 29.75 -3.33
C GLY A 867 -1.40 28.63 -3.14
N ARG A 868 -2.02 28.15 -4.23
CA ARG A 868 -2.97 27.02 -4.18
C ARG A 868 -2.34 25.77 -3.58
N GLN A 869 -1.14 25.41 -4.03
CA GLN A 869 -0.43 24.22 -3.56
C GLN A 869 0.07 24.37 -2.12
N LEU A 870 0.45 25.58 -1.69
CA LEU A 870 0.80 25.86 -0.29
C LEU A 870 -0.41 25.64 0.65
N VAL A 871 -1.60 26.10 0.26
CA VAL A 871 -2.83 25.86 1.02
C VAL A 871 -3.12 24.37 1.10
N ALA A 872 -3.11 23.67 -0.04
CA ALA A 872 -3.32 22.22 -0.07
C ALA A 872 -2.29 21.46 0.80
N ALA A 873 -1.02 21.85 0.77
CA ALA A 873 0.01 21.24 1.60
C ALA A 873 -0.29 21.41 3.11
N ARG A 874 -0.71 22.60 3.55
CA ARG A 874 -1.10 22.87 4.94
C ARG A 874 -2.30 22.04 5.38
N GLU A 875 -3.31 21.90 4.51
CA GLU A 875 -4.49 21.07 4.79
C GLU A 875 -4.12 19.60 4.95
N TYR A 876 -3.23 19.08 4.09
CA TYR A 876 -2.81 17.68 4.14
C TYR A 876 -1.94 17.36 5.36
N PHE A 877 -1.02 18.24 5.76
CA PHE A 877 -0.21 18.02 6.95
C PHE A 877 -1.00 18.23 8.25
N GLY A 878 -1.97 19.14 8.25
CA GLY A 878 -2.77 19.46 9.44
C GLY A 878 -1.93 20.12 10.56
N SER A 879 -2.51 20.22 11.75
CA SER A 879 -1.93 20.92 12.92
C SER A 879 -1.60 20.02 14.11
N HIS A 880 -1.86 18.71 14.03
CA HIS A 880 -1.80 17.80 15.19
C HIS A 880 -0.47 17.05 15.34
N ASP A 881 0.40 17.13 14.33
CA ASP A 881 1.65 16.35 14.21
C ASP A 881 2.71 17.18 13.48
N ALA A 882 3.07 18.30 14.12
CA ALA A 882 3.99 19.31 13.59
C ALA A 882 5.42 18.76 13.50
N MET A 883 5.96 18.69 12.28
CA MET A 883 7.33 18.23 12.03
C MET A 883 8.15 19.36 11.37
N PRO A 884 9.30 19.78 11.93
CA PRO A 884 10.12 20.87 11.39
C PRO A 884 10.48 20.69 9.91
N GLN A 885 10.69 19.44 9.47
CA GLN A 885 11.01 19.11 8.08
C GLN A 885 9.92 19.47 7.05
N HIS A 886 8.67 19.58 7.49
CA HIS A 886 7.54 20.02 6.66
C HIS A 886 7.30 21.50 6.87
N GLU A 887 7.22 21.95 8.13
CA GLU A 887 6.91 23.33 8.48
C GLU A 887 7.89 24.33 7.89
N LEU A 888 9.20 24.09 8.03
CA LEU A 888 10.22 25.01 7.53
C LEU A 888 10.16 25.19 6.00
N LYS A 889 9.76 24.14 5.27
CA LYS A 889 9.53 24.24 3.81
C LYS A 889 8.31 25.09 3.48
N LEU A 890 7.20 24.91 4.22
CA LEU A 890 5.98 25.69 4.04
C LEU A 890 6.19 27.16 4.40
N VAL A 891 6.95 27.44 5.47
CA VAL A 891 7.33 28.80 5.84
C VAL A 891 8.20 29.43 4.75
N ARG A 892 9.18 28.70 4.21
CA ARG A 892 10.00 29.20 3.09
C ARG A 892 9.15 29.56 1.86
N LEU A 893 8.16 28.73 1.53
CA LEU A 893 7.22 28.99 0.44
C LEU A 893 6.37 30.23 0.74
N ALA A 894 5.85 30.36 1.96
CA ALA A 894 5.06 31.52 2.38
C ALA A 894 5.87 32.82 2.31
N VAL A 895 7.10 32.82 2.82
CA VAL A 895 8.05 33.94 2.74
C VAL A 895 8.31 34.30 1.28
N GLY A 896 8.58 33.31 0.42
CA GLY A 896 8.84 33.56 -1.00
C GLY A 896 7.65 34.15 -1.75
N ILE A 897 6.44 33.61 -1.55
CA ILE A 897 5.22 34.13 -2.18
C ILE A 897 4.93 35.56 -1.70
N ALA A 898 4.99 35.80 -0.38
CA ALA A 898 4.74 37.11 0.18
C ALA A 898 5.77 38.16 -0.30
N ALA A 899 7.05 37.78 -0.41
CA ALA A 899 8.09 38.66 -0.92
C ALA A 899 7.87 39.05 -2.39
N GLU A 900 7.50 38.10 -3.26
CA GLU A 900 7.21 38.35 -4.68
C GLU A 900 5.96 39.23 -4.87
N GLU A 901 4.98 39.13 -3.97
CA GLU A 901 3.78 39.99 -3.96
C GLU A 901 4.01 41.35 -3.28
N GLY A 902 5.20 41.60 -2.72
CA GLY A 902 5.54 42.83 -2.00
C GLY A 902 4.93 42.94 -0.59
N ARG A 903 4.40 41.84 -0.04
CA ARG A 903 3.81 41.74 1.31
C ARG A 903 4.87 41.38 2.36
N LEU A 904 5.80 42.29 2.61
CA LEU A 904 6.96 42.01 3.48
C LEU A 904 6.60 41.75 4.95
N ASP A 905 5.56 42.41 5.48
CA ASP A 905 5.13 42.16 6.86
C ASP A 905 4.61 40.73 7.04
N ASP A 906 3.91 40.20 6.04
CA ASP A 906 3.46 38.80 6.04
C ASP A 906 4.65 37.83 5.93
N ALA A 907 5.68 38.19 5.16
CA ALA A 907 6.91 37.41 5.07
C ALA A 907 7.65 37.38 6.43
N ARG A 908 7.75 38.52 7.12
CA ARG A 908 8.36 38.63 8.46
C ARG A 908 7.56 37.87 9.50
N ALA A 909 6.24 37.99 9.50
CA ALA A 909 5.36 37.27 10.42
C ALA A 909 5.47 35.75 10.24
N ALA A 910 5.51 35.27 8.98
CA ALA A 910 5.72 33.85 8.70
C ALA A 910 7.09 33.36 9.18
N LEU A 911 8.16 34.16 8.99
CA LEU A 911 9.50 33.84 9.44
C LEU A 911 9.61 33.78 10.97
N GLU A 912 9.02 34.73 11.68
CA GLU A 912 9.16 34.86 13.14
C GLU A 912 8.73 33.59 13.88
N GLY A 913 7.66 32.93 13.44
CA GLY A 913 7.22 31.64 14.00
C GLY A 913 8.27 30.54 13.88
N ALA A 914 8.97 30.46 12.73
CA ALA A 914 10.06 29.50 12.53
C ALA A 914 11.32 29.87 13.34
N LEU A 915 11.61 31.16 13.49
CA LEU A 915 12.76 31.59 14.29
C LEU A 915 12.54 31.42 15.80
N ALA A 916 11.29 31.52 16.27
CA ALA A 916 10.94 31.30 17.67
C ALA A 916 11.06 29.82 18.09
N THR A 917 10.77 28.90 17.17
CA THR A 917 10.94 27.45 17.37
C THR A 917 12.40 27.01 17.18
N GLY A 918 13.14 27.69 16.31
CA GLY A 918 14.57 27.47 16.08
C GLY A 918 14.85 26.37 15.07
N PHE A 919 16.13 26.02 14.95
CA PHE A 919 16.63 25.05 13.97
C PHE A 919 17.38 23.92 14.67
N PRO A 920 16.70 22.84 15.11
CA PRO A 920 17.38 21.70 15.72
C PRO A 920 18.29 20.97 14.70
N PRO A 921 19.25 20.14 15.17
CA PRO A 921 20.07 19.29 14.29
C PRO A 921 19.26 18.56 13.22
N GLY A 922 19.81 18.33 12.03
CA GLY A 922 19.07 17.73 10.91
C GLY A 922 18.12 18.67 10.14
N THR A 923 17.77 19.85 10.68
CA THR A 923 16.96 20.83 9.94
C THR A 923 17.77 21.76 9.03
N HIS A 924 19.10 21.63 9.02
CA HIS A 924 20.02 22.48 8.25
C HIS A 924 19.63 22.61 6.77
N ARG A 925 19.21 21.51 6.14
CA ARG A 925 18.81 21.48 4.73
C ARG A 925 17.58 22.35 4.41
N TYR A 926 16.79 22.72 5.41
CA TYR A 926 15.61 23.59 5.26
C TYR A 926 15.86 24.99 5.84
N GLY A 927 16.55 25.08 6.97
CA GLY A 927 16.85 26.34 7.65
C GLY A 927 17.68 27.27 6.79
N TRP A 928 18.74 26.76 6.15
CA TRP A 928 19.60 27.55 5.27
C TRP A 928 18.84 28.19 4.09
N PRO A 929 18.06 27.44 3.28
CA PRO A 929 17.21 28.03 2.24
C PRO A 929 16.16 29.02 2.75
N LEU A 930 15.60 28.80 3.95
CA LEU A 930 14.63 29.72 4.57
C LEU A 930 15.29 31.06 4.94
N LEU A 931 16.40 31.03 5.69
CA LEU A 931 17.14 32.23 6.05
C LEU A 931 17.61 32.99 4.80
N ARG A 932 18.02 32.28 3.76
CA ARG A 932 18.38 32.87 2.46
C ARG A 932 17.19 33.57 1.81
N ALA A 933 16.01 32.94 1.79
CA ALA A 933 14.81 33.55 1.23
C ALA A 933 14.43 34.84 2.00
N ALA A 934 14.47 34.80 3.33
CA ALA A 934 14.20 35.95 4.17
C ALA A 934 15.21 37.10 3.98
N ALA A 935 16.52 36.80 4.02
CA ALA A 935 17.56 37.81 3.82
C ALA A 935 17.47 38.44 2.41
N GLY A 936 17.18 37.62 1.40
CA GLY A 936 16.95 38.10 0.04
C GLY A 936 15.74 39.04 -0.08
N ALA A 937 14.62 38.72 0.57
CA ALA A 937 13.43 39.56 0.60
C ALA A 937 13.72 40.93 1.25
N GLU A 938 14.43 40.94 2.39
CA GLU A 938 14.85 42.19 3.05
C GLU A 938 15.86 42.99 2.22
N ALA A 939 16.71 42.32 1.44
CA ALA A 939 17.66 42.95 0.55
C ALA A 939 17.01 43.51 -0.73
N ASP A 940 15.99 42.84 -1.27
CA ASP A 940 15.21 43.32 -2.42
C ASP A 940 14.26 44.48 -2.04
N ALA A 941 13.98 44.64 -0.74
CA ALA A 941 13.19 45.73 -0.17
C ALA A 941 14.01 47.00 0.18
N LEU A 942 15.33 46.94 0.04
CA LEU A 942 16.23 48.07 0.31
C LEU A 942 15.74 49.32 -0.46
N GLU A 943 15.76 50.49 0.21
CA GLU A 943 15.29 51.79 -0.31
C GLU A 943 13.76 51.96 -0.47
N ARG A 944 12.94 51.03 0.05
CA ARG A 944 11.48 51.22 0.14
C ARG A 944 11.08 51.75 1.52
N PRO A 945 10.60 53.00 1.66
CA PRO A 945 10.25 53.57 2.97
C PRO A 945 9.21 52.73 3.75
N ALA A 946 8.25 52.12 3.03
CA ALA A 946 7.23 51.26 3.62
C ALA A 946 7.78 49.95 4.22
N ALA A 947 9.01 49.56 3.87
CA ALA A 947 9.65 48.33 4.34
C ALA A 947 10.60 48.55 5.53
N GLU A 948 10.86 49.80 5.94
CA GLU A 948 11.81 50.11 7.03
C GLU A 948 11.34 49.71 8.43
N PRO A 949 10.06 49.90 8.82
CA PRO A 949 9.59 49.44 10.13
C PRO A 949 9.87 47.94 10.33
N GLY A 950 10.50 47.56 11.44
CA GLY A 950 10.79 46.15 11.79
C GLY A 950 12.00 45.52 11.09
N ARG A 951 12.60 46.17 10.08
CA ARG A 951 13.69 45.63 9.26
C ARG A 951 14.95 45.27 10.04
N ALA A 952 15.44 46.19 10.88
CA ALA A 952 16.64 45.97 11.69
C ALA A 952 16.48 44.77 12.63
N GLY A 953 15.29 44.59 13.21
CA GLY A 953 14.95 43.45 14.05
C GLY A 953 14.97 42.13 13.26
N ALA A 954 14.37 42.11 12.07
CA ALA A 954 14.36 40.94 11.19
C ALA A 954 15.78 40.52 10.78
N LEU A 955 16.64 41.46 10.37
CA LEU A 955 18.03 41.18 9.99
C LEU A 955 18.86 40.61 11.16
N GLU A 956 18.69 41.16 12.38
CA GLU A 956 19.41 40.65 13.55
C GLU A 956 18.92 39.25 13.96
N ARG A 957 17.62 38.98 13.83
CA ARG A 957 17.04 37.65 14.06
C ARG A 957 17.55 36.62 13.05
N ILE A 958 17.63 36.97 11.76
CA ILE A 958 18.22 36.10 10.73
C ILE A 958 19.69 35.83 11.06
N ARG A 959 20.48 36.85 11.41
CA ARG A 959 21.90 36.71 11.77
C ARG A 959 22.10 35.82 13.00
N THR A 960 21.32 36.03 14.04
CA THR A 960 21.39 35.24 15.27
C THR A 960 21.10 33.78 14.99
N SER A 961 20.09 33.51 14.16
CA SER A 961 19.70 32.13 13.82
C SER A 961 20.70 31.47 12.86
N ALA A 962 21.31 32.22 11.93
CA ALA A 962 22.36 31.69 11.06
C ALA A 962 23.58 31.20 11.85
N LYS A 963 23.91 31.83 12.99
CA LYS A 963 25.01 31.41 13.87
C LYS A 963 24.79 30.05 14.53
N THR A 964 23.54 29.58 14.65
CA THR A 964 23.22 28.31 15.31
C THR A 964 23.22 27.12 14.33
N LEU A 965 23.22 27.37 13.02
CA LEU A 965 23.23 26.33 11.99
C LEU A 965 24.66 25.87 11.66
N ALA A 966 24.86 24.55 11.57
CA ALA A 966 26.13 23.98 11.17
C ALA A 966 26.45 24.21 9.67
N THR A 967 27.75 24.29 9.36
CA THR A 967 28.32 24.49 8.01
C THR A 967 29.31 23.38 7.62
N ARG A 968 29.17 22.19 8.22
CA ARG A 968 30.13 21.08 8.10
C ARG A 968 30.12 20.36 6.74
N VAL A 969 29.17 20.65 5.86
CA VAL A 969 29.10 20.08 4.50
C VAL A 969 29.12 21.18 3.44
N PRO A 970 29.66 20.91 2.23
CA PRO A 970 29.83 21.92 1.19
C PRO A 970 28.56 22.70 0.84
N VAL A 971 27.41 22.02 0.76
CA VAL A 971 26.13 22.70 0.42
C VAL A 971 25.69 23.66 1.53
N TRP A 972 25.86 23.33 2.80
CA TRP A 972 25.51 24.23 3.90
C TRP A 972 26.46 25.43 3.97
N GLN A 973 27.76 25.21 3.70
CA GLN A 973 28.73 26.29 3.58
C GLN A 973 28.39 27.26 2.45
N ALA A 974 27.99 26.75 1.27
CA ALA A 974 27.57 27.58 0.15
C ALA A 974 26.34 28.44 0.49
N TYR A 975 25.36 27.87 1.20
CA TYR A 975 24.20 28.62 1.67
C TYR A 975 24.55 29.65 2.75
N GLU A 976 25.48 29.35 3.65
CA GLU A 976 25.93 30.32 4.67
C GLU A 976 26.56 31.54 4.03
N LEU A 977 27.48 31.34 3.07
CA LEU A 977 28.10 32.43 2.31
C LEU A 977 27.04 33.27 1.59
N TRP A 978 26.02 32.62 1.02
CA TRP A 978 24.92 33.32 0.37
C TRP A 978 24.07 34.13 1.36
N VAL A 979 23.68 33.56 2.49
CA VAL A 979 22.93 34.29 3.54
C VAL A 979 23.74 35.49 4.01
N ARG A 980 25.05 35.32 4.24
CA ARG A 980 25.95 36.40 4.64
C ARG A 980 26.00 37.52 3.60
N ALA A 981 26.11 37.17 2.31
CA ALA A 981 26.10 38.14 1.21
C ALA A 981 24.76 38.88 1.10
N GLU A 982 23.62 38.19 1.23
CA GLU A 982 22.30 38.84 1.23
C GLU A 982 22.11 39.75 2.46
N LEU A 983 22.61 39.37 3.65
CA LEU A 983 22.58 40.25 4.84
C LEU A 983 23.43 41.50 4.65
N ARG A 984 24.64 41.38 4.08
CA ARG A 984 25.48 42.54 3.74
C ARG A 984 24.80 43.43 2.70
N ARG A 985 24.15 42.81 1.71
CA ARG A 985 23.40 43.51 0.68
C ARG A 985 22.19 44.25 1.24
N ALA A 986 21.45 43.65 2.16
CA ALA A 986 20.34 44.31 2.85
C ALA A 986 20.78 45.58 3.60
N GLU A 987 22.04 45.67 3.96
CA GLU A 987 22.63 46.82 4.65
C GLU A 987 23.46 47.71 3.71
N GLY A 988 23.41 47.47 2.38
CA GLY A 988 24.11 48.28 1.38
C GLY A 988 25.64 48.15 1.39
N ARG A 989 26.17 47.07 1.97
CA ARG A 989 27.60 46.88 2.29
C ARG A 989 28.19 45.57 1.75
N ASP A 990 27.54 44.99 0.74
CA ASP A 990 28.06 43.83 0.02
C ASP A 990 29.17 44.23 -0.96
N THR A 991 30.14 43.33 -1.17
CA THR A 991 31.23 43.50 -2.15
C THR A 991 31.18 42.42 -3.24
N PRO A 992 31.87 42.59 -4.39
CA PRO A 992 32.00 41.54 -5.39
C PRO A 992 32.62 40.26 -4.83
N GLU A 993 33.54 40.35 -3.87
CA GLU A 993 34.21 39.22 -3.22
C GLU A 993 33.20 38.35 -2.46
N ASP A 994 32.27 38.96 -1.71
CA ASP A 994 31.21 38.26 -0.98
C ASP A 994 30.42 37.31 -1.90
N TRP A 995 30.09 37.80 -3.09
CA TRP A 995 29.35 37.04 -4.09
C TRP A 995 30.24 36.06 -4.86
N SER A 996 31.51 36.38 -5.09
CA SER A 996 32.47 35.51 -5.76
C SER A 996 32.76 34.25 -4.92
N GLU A 997 32.85 34.38 -3.59
CA GLU A 997 32.97 33.24 -2.68
C GLU A 997 31.74 32.32 -2.76
N ALA A 998 30.53 32.89 -2.75
CA ALA A 998 29.29 32.12 -2.89
C ALA A 998 29.21 31.41 -4.26
N VAL A 999 29.58 32.08 -5.36
CA VAL A 999 29.66 31.45 -6.69
C VAL A 999 30.62 30.27 -6.68
N THR A 1000 31.84 30.46 -6.16
CA THR A 1000 32.86 29.39 -6.08
C THR A 1000 32.35 28.18 -5.30
N ALA A 1001 31.66 28.43 -4.17
CA ALA A 1001 31.10 27.36 -3.35
C ALA A 1001 29.99 26.58 -4.09
N PHE A 1002 29.16 27.25 -4.89
CA PHE A 1002 28.11 26.59 -5.68
C PHE A 1002 28.62 25.94 -6.98
N GLU A 1003 29.76 26.34 -7.53
CA GLU A 1003 30.35 25.72 -8.73
C GLU A 1003 30.80 24.28 -8.50
N ALA A 1004 31.20 23.95 -7.28
CA ALA A 1004 31.54 22.59 -6.87
C ALA A 1004 30.30 21.70 -6.61
N LEU A 1005 29.08 22.24 -6.76
CA LEU A 1005 27.83 21.57 -6.44
C LEU A 1005 26.94 21.41 -7.67
N ASP A 1006 26.20 20.32 -7.74
CA ASP A 1006 25.18 20.10 -8.77
C ASP A 1006 23.88 20.88 -8.47
N ARG A 1007 24.00 22.22 -8.36
CA ARG A 1007 22.90 23.13 -8.00
C ARG A 1007 22.76 24.27 -9.03
N PRO A 1008 22.41 23.96 -10.29
CA PRO A 1008 22.45 24.93 -11.38
C PRO A 1008 21.57 26.16 -11.14
N TYR A 1009 20.37 25.99 -10.56
CA TYR A 1009 19.48 27.11 -10.28
C TYR A 1009 20.04 28.05 -9.21
N ASP A 1010 20.56 27.49 -8.11
CA ASP A 1010 21.16 28.29 -7.04
C ASP A 1010 22.42 29.02 -7.55
N LEU A 1011 23.27 28.32 -8.31
CA LEU A 1011 24.46 28.88 -8.96
C LEU A 1011 24.10 30.05 -9.90
N ALA A 1012 23.05 29.90 -10.72
CA ALA A 1012 22.59 30.97 -11.60
C ALA A 1012 22.15 32.23 -10.83
N ARG A 1013 21.51 32.05 -9.66
CA ARG A 1013 21.06 33.16 -8.81
C ARG A 1013 22.23 33.90 -8.15
N VAL A 1014 23.24 33.19 -7.64
CA VAL A 1014 24.43 33.86 -7.08
C VAL A 1014 25.29 34.51 -8.17
N ARG A 1015 25.37 33.93 -9.37
CA ARG A 1015 26.02 34.57 -10.55
C ARG A 1015 25.33 35.86 -10.96
N TYR A 1016 23.99 35.87 -10.97
CA TYR A 1016 23.21 37.09 -11.20
C TYR A 1016 23.51 38.17 -10.15
N ARG A 1017 23.60 37.81 -8.86
CA ARG A 1017 23.94 38.77 -7.79
C ARG A 1017 25.36 39.32 -7.92
N LEU A 1018 26.35 38.47 -8.23
CA LEU A 1018 27.71 38.90 -8.51
C LEU A 1018 27.78 39.89 -9.68
N ALA A 1019 27.09 39.58 -10.78
CA ALA A 1019 27.04 40.48 -11.93
C ALA A 1019 26.42 41.83 -11.59
N ALA A 1020 25.33 41.85 -10.80
CA ALA A 1020 24.70 43.08 -10.33
C ALA A 1020 25.69 43.93 -9.52
N ARG A 1021 26.42 43.31 -8.59
CA ARG A 1021 27.39 44.01 -7.74
C ARG A 1021 28.56 44.59 -8.55
N LEU A 1022 29.14 43.81 -9.46
CA LEU A 1022 30.24 44.26 -10.36
C LEU A 1022 29.86 45.50 -11.18
N LEU A 1023 28.63 45.56 -11.68
CA LEU A 1023 28.13 46.68 -12.49
C LEU A 1023 27.87 47.94 -11.66
N THR A 1024 27.62 47.83 -10.36
CA THR A 1024 27.38 48.98 -9.46
C THR A 1024 28.66 49.53 -8.83
N THR A 1025 29.69 48.71 -8.61
CA THR A 1025 30.98 49.16 -8.03
C THR A 1025 31.85 49.98 -8.99
N GLY A 1026 31.45 50.18 -10.25
CA GLY A 1026 32.17 51.03 -11.20
C GLY A 1026 33.51 50.45 -11.67
N GLY A 1027 33.66 49.13 -11.70
CA GLY A 1027 34.87 48.49 -12.22
C GLY A 1027 35.11 48.79 -13.70
N GLY A 1028 36.38 48.74 -14.12
CA GLY A 1028 36.78 48.94 -15.52
C GLY A 1028 36.20 47.91 -16.49
N GLU A 1029 36.65 47.93 -17.74
CA GLU A 1029 36.14 47.09 -18.84
C GLU A 1029 36.11 45.59 -18.48
N GLU A 1030 37.12 45.09 -17.76
CA GLU A 1030 37.21 43.71 -17.27
C GLU A 1030 36.04 43.30 -16.35
N ALA A 1031 35.62 44.18 -15.44
CA ALA A 1031 34.49 43.90 -14.54
C ALA A 1031 33.17 43.84 -15.32
N ARG A 1032 33.05 44.65 -16.38
CA ARG A 1032 31.90 44.68 -17.27
C ARG A 1032 31.82 43.43 -18.16
N GLU A 1033 32.96 42.96 -18.67
CA GLU A 1033 33.05 41.70 -19.41
C GLU A 1033 32.68 40.51 -18.52
N ARG A 1034 33.26 40.45 -17.31
CA ARG A 1034 32.94 39.40 -16.34
C ARG A 1034 31.45 39.40 -15.97
N ALA A 1035 30.85 40.57 -15.73
CA ALA A 1035 29.42 40.68 -15.46
C ALA A 1035 28.57 40.22 -16.65
N THR A 1036 28.98 40.52 -17.88
CA THR A 1036 28.29 40.07 -19.11
C THR A 1036 28.26 38.55 -19.20
N GLU A 1037 29.39 37.89 -18.97
CA GLU A 1037 29.47 36.42 -19.00
C GLU A 1037 28.63 35.78 -17.90
N LEU A 1038 28.68 36.32 -16.68
CA LEU A 1038 27.85 35.85 -15.56
C LEU A 1038 26.35 35.96 -15.86
N LEU A 1039 25.90 37.07 -16.47
CA LEU A 1039 24.51 37.24 -16.90
C LEU A 1039 24.12 36.28 -18.02
N ARG A 1040 25.02 36.02 -18.97
CA ARG A 1040 24.79 35.04 -20.04
C ARG A 1040 24.60 33.63 -19.47
N LEU A 1041 25.48 33.20 -18.55
CA LEU A 1041 25.39 31.91 -17.87
C LEU A 1041 24.11 31.80 -17.04
N ALA A 1042 23.78 32.83 -16.24
CA ALA A 1042 22.56 32.86 -15.45
C ALA A 1042 21.29 32.84 -16.32
N GLY A 1043 21.28 33.62 -17.41
CA GLY A 1043 20.18 33.68 -18.36
C GLY A 1043 19.95 32.36 -19.11
N THR A 1044 21.03 31.67 -19.49
CA THR A 1044 20.96 30.35 -20.14
C THR A 1044 20.28 29.33 -19.23
N VAL A 1045 20.71 29.25 -17.97
CA VAL A 1045 20.10 28.36 -16.97
C VAL A 1045 18.65 28.76 -16.70
N ALA A 1046 18.37 30.05 -16.51
CA ALA A 1046 17.01 30.53 -16.26
C ALA A 1046 16.04 30.22 -17.41
N GLY A 1047 16.50 30.35 -18.66
CA GLY A 1047 15.75 29.99 -19.86
C GLY A 1047 15.48 28.48 -19.92
N HIS A 1048 16.50 27.65 -19.74
CA HIS A 1048 16.38 26.19 -19.75
C HIS A 1048 15.39 25.67 -18.70
N LEU A 1049 15.42 26.23 -17.49
CA LEU A 1049 14.55 25.82 -16.39
C LEU A 1049 13.12 26.40 -16.48
N GLY A 1050 12.91 27.42 -17.32
CA GLY A 1050 11.68 28.22 -17.31
C GLY A 1050 11.55 29.09 -16.05
N ALA A 1051 12.66 29.47 -15.42
CA ALA A 1051 12.70 30.33 -14.24
C ALA A 1051 12.43 31.80 -14.62
N ARG A 1052 11.19 32.11 -15.00
CA ARG A 1052 10.77 33.43 -15.52
C ARG A 1052 11.18 34.61 -14.64
N PRO A 1053 11.07 34.56 -13.29
CA PRO A 1053 11.52 35.66 -12.43
C PRO A 1053 13.01 35.97 -12.60
N LEU A 1054 13.86 34.94 -12.62
CA LEU A 1054 15.31 35.10 -12.79
C LEU A 1054 15.66 35.56 -14.21
N ALA A 1055 15.04 34.97 -15.24
CA ALA A 1055 15.26 35.37 -16.64
C ALA A 1055 14.90 36.85 -16.85
N GLY A 1056 13.76 37.28 -16.31
CA GLY A 1056 13.34 38.68 -16.33
C GLY A 1056 14.29 39.61 -15.56
N ALA A 1057 14.81 39.16 -14.41
CA ALA A 1057 15.79 39.93 -13.63
C ALA A 1057 17.12 40.10 -14.38
N VAL A 1058 17.64 39.03 -14.99
CA VAL A 1058 18.84 39.06 -15.85
C VAL A 1058 18.65 40.02 -17.03
N ALA A 1059 17.52 39.91 -17.74
CA ALA A 1059 17.22 40.78 -18.89
C ALA A 1059 17.15 42.27 -18.50
N ARG A 1060 16.45 42.60 -17.39
CA ARG A 1060 16.36 43.98 -16.89
C ARG A 1060 17.71 44.55 -16.49
N LEU A 1061 18.57 43.75 -15.85
CA LEU A 1061 19.89 44.17 -15.44
C LEU A 1061 20.82 44.40 -16.66
N ALA A 1062 20.80 43.49 -17.62
CA ALA A 1062 21.55 43.64 -18.88
C ALA A 1062 21.13 44.91 -19.64
N GLN A 1063 19.82 45.16 -19.73
CA GLN A 1063 19.28 46.37 -20.37
C GLN A 1063 19.72 47.65 -19.66
N ARG A 1064 19.59 47.72 -18.32
CA ARG A 1064 20.01 48.89 -17.52
C ARG A 1064 21.51 49.17 -17.67
N ALA A 1065 22.32 48.12 -17.71
CA ALA A 1065 23.76 48.23 -17.88
C ALA A 1065 24.18 48.49 -19.34
N ARG A 1066 23.26 48.51 -20.32
CA ARG A 1066 23.55 48.60 -21.76
C ARG A 1066 24.52 47.51 -22.24
N LEU A 1067 24.35 46.30 -21.71
CA LEU A 1067 25.06 45.12 -22.18
C LEU A 1067 24.21 44.50 -23.27
N ALA A 1068 24.78 44.32 -24.46
CA ALA A 1068 24.10 43.56 -25.51
C ALA A 1068 24.07 42.10 -25.05
N PRO A 1069 22.89 41.49 -24.85
CA PRO A 1069 22.80 40.07 -24.56
C PRO A 1069 22.94 39.25 -25.85
N THR A 1070 23.83 39.64 -26.77
CA THR A 1070 24.16 38.90 -28.00
C THR A 1070 25.40 39.52 -28.65
N ARG A 1071 26.50 38.77 -28.73
CA ARG A 1071 27.13 38.62 -30.04
C ARG A 1071 26.25 37.61 -30.76
N ASP A 1072 25.67 38.01 -31.89
CA ASP A 1072 25.12 37.07 -32.86
C ASP A 1072 26.24 36.10 -33.25
N GLN A 1073 26.29 34.97 -32.56
CA GLN A 1073 26.61 33.72 -33.22
C GLN A 1073 25.27 33.01 -33.33
N GLU A 1074 24.94 32.59 -34.55
CA GLU A 1074 24.00 31.51 -34.80
C GLU A 1074 24.07 30.48 -33.68
N PRO A 1075 22.95 29.85 -33.27
CA PRO A 1075 22.96 28.87 -32.19
C PRO A 1075 24.16 27.96 -32.41
N ALA A 1076 25.14 28.04 -31.52
CA ALA A 1076 26.25 27.11 -31.55
C ALA A 1076 25.57 25.76 -31.42
N VAL A 1077 25.49 25.05 -32.54
CA VAL A 1077 25.21 23.63 -32.58
C VAL A 1077 26.06 23.09 -31.45
N LEU A 1078 25.39 22.55 -30.41
CA LEU A 1078 26.03 21.86 -29.30
C LEU A 1078 27.25 21.15 -29.87
N ASP A 1079 28.46 21.43 -29.34
CA ASP A 1079 29.67 20.72 -29.73
C ASP A 1079 29.27 19.24 -29.80
N PRO A 1080 29.27 18.60 -30.98
CA PRO A 1080 28.62 17.30 -31.11
C PRO A 1080 29.25 16.27 -30.17
N ALA A 1081 30.46 16.54 -29.65
CA ALA A 1081 31.08 15.78 -28.58
C ALA A 1081 30.45 15.96 -27.17
N GLU A 1082 29.92 17.15 -26.83
CA GLU A 1082 29.18 17.38 -25.57
C GLU A 1082 27.81 16.69 -25.56
N SER A 1083 27.14 16.60 -26.72
CA SER A 1083 25.89 15.84 -26.86
C SER A 1083 26.07 14.32 -26.64
N LEU A 1084 27.32 13.85 -26.74
CA LEU A 1084 27.72 12.45 -26.54
C LEU A 1084 28.24 12.18 -25.11
N GLY A 1085 28.14 13.15 -24.19
CA GLY A 1085 28.52 13.00 -22.78
C GLY A 1085 30.02 12.81 -22.52
N LEU A 1086 30.88 13.21 -23.48
CA LEU A 1086 32.34 13.09 -23.36
C LEU A 1086 32.91 14.23 -22.50
N THR A 1087 33.76 13.89 -21.53
CA THR A 1087 34.50 14.89 -20.76
C THR A 1087 35.57 15.57 -21.63
N HIS A 1088 36.06 16.74 -21.22
CA HIS A 1088 37.16 17.43 -21.91
C HIS A 1088 38.38 16.52 -22.13
N ARG A 1089 38.70 15.68 -21.12
CA ARG A 1089 39.84 14.76 -21.21
C ARG A 1089 39.59 13.59 -22.16
N GLU A 1090 38.36 13.09 -22.22
CA GLU A 1090 37.97 12.06 -23.17
C GLU A 1090 37.92 12.58 -24.61
N ARG A 1091 37.60 13.87 -24.81
CA ARG A 1091 37.69 14.52 -26.14
C ARG A 1091 39.14 14.57 -26.65
N ASP A 1092 40.09 14.95 -25.79
CA ASP A 1092 41.51 14.94 -26.15
C ASP A 1092 42.01 13.53 -26.53
N VAL A 1093 41.59 12.52 -25.76
CA VAL A 1093 41.90 11.12 -26.05
C VAL A 1093 41.22 10.66 -27.36
N LEU A 1094 39.95 10.99 -27.57
CA LEU A 1094 39.22 10.63 -28.79
C LEU A 1094 39.80 11.29 -30.05
N ARG A 1095 40.29 12.53 -29.95
CA ARG A 1095 41.00 13.23 -31.03
C ARG A 1095 42.26 12.46 -31.46
N LEU A 1096 43.06 12.00 -30.50
CA LEU A 1096 44.27 11.22 -30.79
C LEU A 1096 43.94 9.78 -31.24
N VAL A 1097 42.83 9.21 -30.76
CA VAL A 1097 42.27 7.95 -31.29
C VAL A 1097 41.87 8.10 -32.75
N ALA A 1098 41.20 9.20 -33.11
CA ALA A 1098 40.78 9.51 -34.48
C ALA A 1098 41.97 9.78 -35.42
N ALA A 1099 43.09 10.26 -34.88
CA ALA A 1099 44.37 10.41 -35.57
C ALA A 1099 45.21 9.11 -35.64
N GLY A 1100 44.69 7.97 -35.17
CA GLY A 1100 45.35 6.66 -35.29
C GLY A 1100 46.48 6.41 -34.28
N ARG A 1101 46.65 7.24 -33.25
CA ARG A 1101 47.68 7.02 -32.21
C ARG A 1101 47.37 5.77 -31.39
N SER A 1102 48.39 5.10 -30.85
CA SER A 1102 48.25 4.00 -29.87
C SER A 1102 48.10 4.53 -28.43
N ASN A 1103 47.64 3.70 -27.48
CA ASN A 1103 47.54 4.12 -26.05
C ASN A 1103 48.87 4.60 -25.46
N ARG A 1104 50.01 4.06 -25.93
CA ARG A 1104 51.33 4.51 -25.52
C ARG A 1104 51.64 5.92 -26.06
N GLN A 1105 51.34 6.17 -27.33
CA GLN A 1105 51.55 7.48 -27.93
C GLN A 1105 50.60 8.54 -27.36
N ILE A 1106 49.34 8.18 -27.08
CA ILE A 1106 48.39 9.07 -26.37
C ILE A 1106 48.91 9.42 -24.97
N ALA A 1107 49.43 8.41 -24.26
CA ALA A 1107 50.00 8.61 -22.95
C ALA A 1107 51.21 9.55 -22.96
N GLU A 1108 52.12 9.38 -23.93
CA GLU A 1108 53.28 10.25 -24.14
C GLU A 1108 52.85 11.69 -24.50
N GLU A 1109 51.88 11.85 -25.40
CA GLU A 1109 51.42 13.17 -25.90
C GLU A 1109 50.57 13.95 -24.89
N LEU A 1110 49.80 13.24 -24.05
CA LEU A 1110 48.96 13.85 -23.01
C LEU A 1110 49.60 13.83 -21.61
N PHE A 1111 50.85 13.38 -21.48
CA PHE A 1111 51.58 13.24 -20.21
C PHE A 1111 50.80 12.42 -19.16
N ILE A 1112 50.25 11.26 -19.54
CA ILE A 1112 49.55 10.32 -18.66
C ILE A 1112 50.11 8.90 -18.78
N SER A 1113 49.70 7.97 -17.91
CA SER A 1113 50.12 6.57 -18.06
C SER A 1113 49.39 5.86 -19.22
N PRO A 1114 50.01 4.87 -19.89
CA PRO A 1114 49.34 4.04 -20.91
C PRO A 1114 48.08 3.35 -20.39
N LYS A 1115 48.02 3.03 -19.09
CA LYS A 1115 46.85 2.42 -18.45
C LYS A 1115 45.71 3.43 -18.31
N THR A 1116 46.01 4.69 -17.97
CA THR A 1116 45.04 5.79 -17.90
C THR A 1116 44.46 6.09 -19.29
N ALA A 1117 45.31 6.13 -20.33
CA ALA A 1117 44.84 6.27 -21.71
C ALA A 1117 43.88 5.13 -22.12
N SER A 1118 44.18 3.88 -21.71
CA SER A 1118 43.30 2.74 -21.97
C SER A 1118 41.94 2.87 -21.30
N VAL A 1119 41.88 3.36 -20.05
CA VAL A 1119 40.61 3.57 -19.32
C VAL A 1119 39.77 4.64 -20.01
N HIS A 1120 40.39 5.76 -20.43
CA HIS A 1120 39.66 6.78 -21.19
C HIS A 1120 39.12 6.25 -22.50
N VAL A 1121 39.90 5.43 -23.24
CA VAL A 1121 39.41 4.79 -24.48
C VAL A 1121 38.21 3.89 -24.19
N SER A 1122 38.25 3.05 -23.15
CA SER A 1122 37.10 2.21 -22.79
C SER A 1122 35.84 3.02 -22.42
N ASN A 1123 36.01 4.11 -21.66
CA ASN A 1123 34.89 5.00 -21.31
C ASN A 1123 34.32 5.71 -22.54
N ILE A 1124 35.18 6.12 -23.48
CA ILE A 1124 34.77 6.69 -24.76
C ILE A 1124 33.96 5.68 -25.58
N LEU A 1125 34.42 4.43 -25.68
CA LEU A 1125 33.68 3.38 -26.39
C LEU A 1125 32.28 3.17 -25.79
N ALA A 1126 32.19 3.12 -24.46
CA ALA A 1126 30.93 2.96 -23.73
C ALA A 1126 29.98 4.16 -23.96
N LYS A 1127 30.49 5.39 -23.89
CA LYS A 1127 29.70 6.61 -24.10
C LYS A 1127 29.24 6.80 -25.55
N LEU A 1128 30.05 6.34 -26.51
CA LEU A 1128 29.72 6.38 -27.94
C LEU A 1128 28.88 5.18 -28.41
N GLY A 1129 28.70 4.16 -27.57
CA GLY A 1129 27.95 2.95 -27.92
C GLY A 1129 28.60 2.10 -29.02
N VAL A 1130 29.93 2.13 -29.14
CA VAL A 1130 30.68 1.43 -30.20
C VAL A 1130 31.59 0.35 -29.62
N SER A 1131 31.84 -0.69 -30.41
CA SER A 1131 32.52 -1.91 -29.96
C SER A 1131 34.05 -1.85 -30.06
N GLY A 1132 34.58 -0.91 -30.84
CA GLY A 1132 36.00 -0.83 -31.11
C GLY A 1132 36.54 0.57 -31.37
N ARG A 1133 37.84 0.75 -31.13
CA ARG A 1133 38.57 2.02 -31.34
C ARG A 1133 38.44 2.56 -32.77
N GLY A 1134 38.44 1.67 -33.77
CA GLY A 1134 38.25 2.04 -35.17
C GLY A 1134 36.85 2.59 -35.47
N GLU A 1135 35.82 2.05 -34.82
CA GLU A 1135 34.45 2.55 -34.93
C GLU A 1135 34.30 3.91 -34.25
N ALA A 1136 34.93 4.10 -33.09
CA ALA A 1136 34.98 5.41 -32.43
C ALA A 1136 35.67 6.48 -33.28
N ALA A 1137 36.79 6.14 -33.93
CA ALA A 1137 37.48 7.01 -34.87
C ALA A 1137 36.62 7.33 -36.09
N ALA A 1138 35.98 6.33 -36.69
CA ALA A 1138 35.09 6.50 -37.84
C ALA A 1138 33.86 7.35 -37.50
N LEU A 1139 33.30 7.18 -36.30
CA LEU A 1139 32.18 7.98 -35.79
C LEU A 1139 32.59 9.43 -35.55
N ALA A 1140 33.77 9.65 -34.96
CA ALA A 1140 34.32 10.99 -34.76
C ALA A 1140 34.55 11.74 -36.08
N HIS A 1141 35.05 11.05 -37.11
CA HIS A 1141 35.21 11.62 -38.46
C HIS A 1141 33.87 11.86 -39.16
N ARG A 1142 32.93 10.92 -39.05
CA ARG A 1142 31.58 11.05 -39.65
C ARG A 1142 30.80 12.23 -39.07
N LEU A 1143 30.92 12.44 -37.75
CA LEU A 1143 30.31 13.54 -37.03
C LEU A 1143 31.13 14.84 -37.09
N ARG A 1144 32.28 14.83 -37.79
CA ARG A 1144 33.21 15.95 -37.93
C ARG A 1144 33.57 16.59 -36.58
N LEU A 1145 33.77 15.76 -35.55
CA LEU A 1145 34.04 16.21 -34.18
C LEU A 1145 35.36 17.00 -34.06
N PHE A 1146 36.29 16.78 -34.99
CA PHE A 1146 37.56 17.49 -35.04
C PHE A 1146 37.85 17.93 -36.49
N PRO A 1147 38.45 19.12 -36.70
CA PRO A 1147 38.79 19.60 -38.04
C PRO A 1147 39.85 18.69 -38.70
N SER A 1148 39.68 18.42 -40.00
CA SER A 1148 40.64 17.65 -40.80
C SER A 1148 41.92 18.47 -41.00
N ASP A 1149 43.06 17.92 -40.60
CA ASP A 1149 44.37 18.54 -40.83
C ASP A 1149 44.66 18.61 -42.35
N PRO A 1150 44.93 19.78 -42.97
CA PRO A 1150 45.18 19.90 -44.41
C PRO A 1150 46.48 19.26 -44.90
N SER A 1151 47.26 18.64 -44.01
CA SER A 1151 48.63 18.17 -44.30
C SER A 1151 48.79 16.66 -44.54
N ALA A 1152 47.72 15.87 -44.54
CA ALA A 1152 47.79 14.42 -44.80
C ALA A 1152 47.35 14.05 -46.22
N VAL A 1153 48.28 14.13 -47.18
CA VAL A 1153 48.16 13.42 -48.46
C VAL A 1153 48.24 11.91 -48.20
N PRO A 1154 47.31 11.08 -48.71
CA PRO A 1154 47.38 9.64 -48.49
C PRO A 1154 48.47 9.03 -49.38
N THR A 1155 49.57 8.58 -48.78
CA THR A 1155 50.46 7.61 -49.42
C THR A 1155 49.83 6.21 -49.30
N ALA A 1156 49.45 5.66 -50.45
CA ALA A 1156 49.00 4.29 -50.59
C ALA A 1156 50.10 3.29 -50.20
N ARG A 1157 49.81 2.41 -49.24
CA ARG A 1157 49.97 0.95 -49.31
C ARG A 1157 49.36 0.26 -48.11
#